data_AF-A0A416SB80-F1
#
_entry.id   AF-A0A416SB80-F1
#
_cell.length_a   1.000
_cell.length_b   1.000
_cell.length_c   1.000
_cell.angle_alpha   90.00
_cell.angle_beta   90.00
_cell.angle_gamma   90.00
#
_symmetry.space_group_name_H-M   'P 1'
#
loop_
_entity.id
_entity.type
_entity.pdbx_description
1 polymer ?
#
loop_
_entity_poly.entity_id
_entity_poly.type
_entity_poly.pdbx_seq_one_letter_code
_entity_poly.pdbx_strand_id
1 'polypeptide(L)'
;MGKWQRSLYQPVLPLGKDGKRVTGSAEHIALSRKAAGEGMVLVKNENETLPLAKGTKVALFGKGTIDYVKGGGGSGDVTVAYIRNFYEGMKIKEAEGEVSLFHELPEFYEKNVKEQYAAGAVPGMTREPEVPDELVTKAKAYTDTAIITICRFSGEGWDRKCQINDEGYELFEDEKKQIELSASIFENGDFCLTNGEAAMVEKVKANFKNVIVVMNVGGMVDTSWFKDCKEIPAVLMAWQGGMEGGLAAADVVTGDVNPSGKLVDTYAATLEDYPSTENFHKSVYYVDYNEDIYVGYRYFETIPGAAEKVNYPFGFGLSYTSFETEVLGAEEKDGKIVVKAAVTNTGKRAGKEVVQLYYGAPQGKLGKPAKELGAYRKTRLLQPGETQRVVLSFTVEDMASFDDLGKVAKSAYVLEAGSYVFYVGNNVRDAKKLDFTYDLAEAKVTAQYTSLAAPHKLEKRLLADGTYEALPTDNGPVEEEGLERQDKLTLEGFLPAVKAQERKSFGELMEAAKTNPNLMNVVEGKETLDEFVDKLPTEALIHLLGGQPNTGVANTFGMGNLPEYGIPNIMTADGPAGLRIQPQCGVNTTAWPCATLLACTWDPELIEEIGKAGGEEVKENNIGIWLTPAVNIHRSPLCGRNFEYYSEDPLVAGKSGAAMVRGMQSEHIGASVKHFCCNNKETNRKDSDSRVSERALREIYLKAFEIIVKEADPYTIMSSYNLINGVQASENKDLLTGILRGEWDFKGMVTTDWWTHGEHYRETKAGNDIKMANGYEERVQEAFEKGYITRDEIALCAKRILTMILRMD
;
A
#
# COMPACT_ATOMS: atom_id res chain seq x y z
N MET A 1 -11.52 -6.05 31.87
CA MET A 1 -10.04 -6.02 32.01
C MET A 1 -9.67 -4.63 32.49
N GLY A 2 -8.67 -4.47 33.36
CA GLY A 2 -8.18 -3.13 33.74
C GLY A 2 -7.46 -2.45 32.57
N LYS A 3 -7.40 -1.11 32.55
CA LYS A 3 -6.71 -0.33 31.52
C LYS A 3 -5.24 -0.77 31.41
N TRP A 4 -4.77 -1.01 30.18
CA TRP A 4 -3.43 -1.49 29.81
C TRP A 4 -2.98 -2.79 30.45
N GLN A 5 -3.90 -3.55 31.06
CA GLN A 5 -3.54 -4.82 31.68
C GLN A 5 -2.83 -5.75 30.69
N ARG A 6 -3.24 -5.69 29.41
CA ARG A 6 -2.63 -6.41 28.29
C ARG A 6 -1.16 -6.05 28.08
N SER A 7 -0.88 -4.76 27.93
CA SER A 7 0.48 -4.24 27.72
C SER A 7 1.39 -4.43 28.95
N LEU A 8 0.82 -4.46 30.16
CA LEU A 8 1.60 -4.52 31.40
C LEU A 8 1.89 -5.94 31.90
N TYR A 9 0.94 -6.87 31.76
CA TYR A 9 0.95 -8.10 32.56
C TYR A 9 0.56 -9.38 31.83
N GLN A 10 -0.03 -9.31 30.65
CA GLN A 10 -0.75 -10.48 30.13
C GLN A 10 0.16 -11.53 29.47
N PRO A 11 -0.03 -12.82 29.78
CA PRO A 11 0.30 -13.89 28.82
C PRO A 11 -0.65 -13.82 27.62
N VAL A 12 -0.21 -14.23 26.44
CA VAL A 12 -1.01 -14.35 25.21
C VAL A 12 -2.21 -15.27 25.47
N LEU A 13 -3.37 -14.69 25.78
CA LEU A 13 -4.62 -15.42 26.04
C LEU A 13 -5.44 -15.53 24.75
N PRO A 14 -5.99 -16.71 24.43
CA PRO A 14 -6.83 -16.86 23.26
C PRO A 14 -8.07 -15.93 23.32
N LEU A 15 -8.32 -15.17 22.26
CA LEU A 15 -9.46 -14.23 22.17
C LEU A 15 -10.70 -14.81 21.48
N GLY A 16 -10.57 -15.97 20.85
CA GLY A 16 -11.64 -16.58 20.08
C GLY A 16 -12.76 -17.12 20.97
N LYS A 17 -13.93 -17.32 20.35
CA LYS A 17 -15.04 -18.02 21.00
C LYS A 17 -14.57 -19.40 21.49
N ASP A 18 -15.07 -19.81 22.64
CA ASP A 18 -14.72 -21.07 23.31
C ASP A 18 -13.23 -21.19 23.73
N GLY A 19 -12.50 -20.08 23.79
CA GLY A 19 -11.10 -20.05 24.23
C GLY A 19 -10.10 -20.55 23.17
N LYS A 20 -10.47 -20.53 21.88
CA LYS A 20 -9.57 -20.81 20.76
C LYS A 20 -8.76 -19.58 20.37
N ARG A 21 -7.60 -19.77 19.76
CA ARG A 21 -6.79 -18.67 19.22
C ARG A 21 -7.43 -18.10 17.97
N VAL A 22 -7.43 -16.77 17.83
CA VAL A 22 -7.82 -16.09 16.58
C VAL A 22 -6.65 -15.93 15.63
N THR A 23 -5.42 -15.84 16.17
CA THR A 23 -4.19 -15.74 15.36
C THR A 23 -4.03 -16.95 14.46
N GLY A 24 -4.03 -16.74 13.14
CA GLY A 24 -3.93 -17.84 12.17
C GLY A 24 -5.11 -18.81 12.20
N SER A 25 -6.30 -18.36 12.63
CA SER A 25 -7.50 -19.19 12.72
C SER A 25 -8.02 -19.60 11.33
N ALA A 26 -8.80 -20.69 11.29
CA ALA A 26 -9.39 -21.17 10.04
C ALA A 26 -10.32 -20.12 9.41
N GLU A 27 -11.00 -19.33 10.23
CA GLU A 27 -11.87 -18.23 9.82
C GLU A 27 -11.07 -17.11 9.14
N HIS A 28 -9.94 -16.70 9.71
CA HIS A 28 -9.06 -15.69 9.11
C HIS A 28 -8.43 -16.18 7.81
N ILE A 29 -7.98 -17.44 7.80
CA ILE A 29 -7.43 -18.08 6.59
C ILE A 29 -8.50 -18.16 5.48
N ALA A 30 -9.74 -18.49 5.81
CA ALA A 30 -10.85 -18.51 4.85
C ALA A 30 -11.17 -17.11 4.32
N LEU A 31 -11.14 -16.09 5.17
CA LEU A 31 -11.30 -14.69 4.76
C LEU A 31 -10.17 -14.24 3.83
N SER A 32 -8.92 -14.62 4.12
CA SER A 32 -7.75 -14.35 3.25
C SER A 32 -7.94 -14.96 1.85
N ARG A 33 -8.38 -16.24 1.78
CA ARG A 33 -8.69 -16.90 0.50
C ARG A 33 -9.84 -16.24 -0.26
N LYS A 34 -10.93 -15.86 0.43
CA LYS A 34 -12.06 -15.11 -0.15
C LYS A 34 -11.56 -13.81 -0.77
N ALA A 35 -10.80 -13.02 -0.02
CA ALA A 35 -10.26 -11.75 -0.47
C ALA A 35 -9.33 -11.90 -1.66
N ALA A 36 -8.48 -12.93 -1.67
CA ALA A 36 -7.66 -13.25 -2.82
C ALA A 36 -8.53 -13.50 -4.06
N GLY A 37 -9.50 -14.42 -3.99
CA GLY A 37 -10.37 -14.73 -5.13
C GLY A 37 -11.20 -13.54 -5.64
N GLU A 38 -11.65 -12.65 -4.75
CA GLU A 38 -12.40 -11.44 -5.11
C GLU A 38 -11.56 -10.35 -5.77
N GLY A 39 -10.25 -10.34 -5.53
CA GLY A 39 -9.32 -9.34 -6.07
C GLY A 39 -8.61 -9.77 -7.35
N MET A 40 -8.57 -11.08 -7.67
CA MET A 40 -7.94 -11.55 -8.89
C MET A 40 -8.65 -10.99 -10.13
N VAL A 41 -7.86 -10.56 -11.11
CA VAL A 41 -8.37 -9.85 -12.29
C VAL A 41 -8.17 -10.71 -13.53
N LEU A 42 -9.27 -11.13 -14.13
CA LEU A 42 -9.25 -11.78 -15.44
C LEU A 42 -9.06 -10.71 -16.51
N VAL A 43 -7.89 -10.64 -17.14
CA VAL A 43 -7.59 -9.61 -18.14
C VAL A 43 -7.81 -10.08 -19.58
N LYS A 44 -7.83 -11.39 -19.79
CA LYS A 44 -8.11 -11.99 -21.09
C LYS A 44 -8.86 -13.31 -20.91
N ASN A 45 -9.88 -13.55 -21.73
CA ASN A 45 -10.61 -14.82 -21.77
C ASN A 45 -11.36 -14.99 -23.10
N GLU A 46 -10.62 -15.33 -24.14
CA GLU A 46 -11.15 -15.63 -25.46
C GLU A 46 -11.72 -17.06 -25.50
N ASN A 47 -12.71 -17.28 -26.37
CA ASN A 47 -13.34 -18.59 -26.60
C ASN A 47 -13.94 -19.25 -25.35
N GLU A 48 -14.25 -18.46 -24.31
CA GLU A 48 -14.73 -18.97 -23.01
C GLU A 48 -13.76 -20.04 -22.44
N THR A 49 -12.45 -19.85 -22.62
CA THR A 49 -11.41 -20.80 -22.18
C THR A 49 -11.44 -21.05 -20.67
N LEU A 50 -11.69 -19.99 -19.88
CA LEU A 50 -11.96 -20.08 -18.46
C LEU A 50 -13.44 -19.79 -18.15
N PRO A 51 -14.02 -20.44 -17.11
CA PRO A 51 -13.37 -21.42 -16.24
C PRO A 51 -13.20 -22.78 -16.94
N LEU A 52 -12.26 -23.59 -16.45
CA LEU A 52 -12.05 -24.94 -16.96
C LEU A 52 -13.32 -25.78 -16.82
N ALA A 53 -13.62 -26.58 -17.84
CA ALA A 53 -14.69 -27.56 -17.75
C ALA A 53 -14.30 -28.70 -16.78
N LYS A 54 -15.27 -29.22 -16.03
CA LYS A 54 -15.06 -30.33 -15.11
C LYS A 54 -14.43 -31.54 -15.81
N GLY A 55 -13.39 -32.10 -15.21
CA GLY A 55 -12.62 -33.23 -15.75
C GLY A 55 -11.60 -32.85 -16.83
N THR A 56 -11.35 -31.55 -17.04
CA THR A 56 -10.29 -31.10 -17.97
C THR A 56 -8.94 -31.62 -17.50
N LYS A 57 -8.19 -32.22 -18.43
CA LYS A 57 -6.80 -32.63 -18.21
C LYS A 57 -5.89 -31.43 -18.39
N VAL A 58 -4.93 -31.23 -17.49
CA VAL A 58 -4.09 -30.03 -17.48
C VAL A 58 -2.62 -30.38 -17.23
N ALA A 59 -1.72 -29.71 -17.97
CA ALA A 59 -0.29 -29.68 -17.69
C ALA A 59 0.11 -28.31 -17.13
N LEU A 60 0.78 -28.28 -15.97
CA LEU A 60 1.19 -27.04 -15.30
C LEU A 60 2.67 -26.73 -15.56
N PHE A 61 2.94 -25.60 -16.21
CA PHE A 61 4.27 -25.11 -16.57
C PHE A 61 4.65 -23.88 -15.73
N GLY A 62 5.94 -23.53 -15.74
CA GLY A 62 6.48 -22.39 -15.03
C GLY A 62 6.83 -22.71 -13.58
N LYS A 63 8.02 -22.27 -13.15
CA LYS A 63 8.49 -22.42 -11.76
C LYS A 63 7.48 -21.88 -10.75
N GLY A 64 6.73 -20.83 -11.10
CA GLY A 64 5.73 -20.18 -10.24
C GLY A 64 4.58 -21.10 -9.81
N THR A 65 4.42 -22.25 -10.46
CA THR A 65 3.51 -23.32 -10.03
C THR A 65 3.88 -23.87 -8.64
N ILE A 66 5.19 -23.85 -8.31
CA ILE A 66 5.77 -24.29 -7.03
C ILE A 66 6.37 -23.12 -6.24
N ASP A 67 7.19 -22.29 -6.90
CA ASP A 67 7.88 -21.10 -6.37
C ASP A 67 6.91 -19.93 -6.16
N TYR A 68 5.91 -20.16 -5.32
CA TYR A 68 4.81 -19.23 -5.09
C TYR A 68 5.22 -18.11 -4.13
N VAL A 69 4.91 -16.88 -4.53
CA VAL A 69 5.13 -15.66 -3.76
C VAL A 69 3.82 -15.27 -3.06
N LYS A 70 3.76 -15.47 -1.74
CA LYS A 70 2.59 -15.08 -0.92
C LYS A 70 2.41 -13.57 -0.74
N GLY A 71 3.49 -12.80 -0.88
CA GLY A 71 3.61 -11.37 -0.65
C GLY A 71 5.06 -10.92 -0.88
N GLY A 72 5.30 -9.63 -1.07
CA GLY A 72 6.64 -9.07 -1.25
C GLY A 72 7.50 -9.13 0.02
N GLY A 73 8.76 -8.70 -0.12
CA GLY A 73 9.78 -8.77 0.93
C GLY A 73 9.84 -7.55 1.85
N GLY A 74 10.84 -7.54 2.73
CA GLY A 74 11.12 -6.40 3.62
C GLY A 74 10.26 -6.40 4.89
N SER A 75 9.84 -5.22 5.33
CA SER A 75 8.93 -5.06 6.47
C SER A 75 7.59 -5.77 6.25
N GLY A 76 7.08 -5.85 5.02
CA GLY A 76 5.79 -6.47 4.68
C GLY A 76 5.70 -8.00 4.80
N ASP A 77 6.77 -8.71 5.16
CA ASP A 77 6.78 -10.18 5.25
C ASP A 77 6.10 -10.73 6.53
N VAL A 78 5.68 -12.00 6.51
CA VAL A 78 4.86 -12.63 7.56
C VAL A 78 5.29 -14.07 7.81
N THR A 79 5.42 -14.44 9.08
CA THR A 79 5.66 -15.81 9.53
C THR A 79 4.35 -16.59 9.54
N VAL A 80 4.24 -17.63 8.73
CA VAL A 80 3.00 -18.41 8.53
C VAL A 80 3.20 -19.89 8.82
N ALA A 81 2.09 -20.58 9.14
CA ALA A 81 2.11 -22.02 9.41
C ALA A 81 2.37 -22.85 8.15
N TYR A 82 1.92 -22.34 7.00
CA TYR A 82 2.13 -22.94 5.69
C TYR A 82 1.88 -21.89 4.60
N ILE A 83 2.28 -22.23 3.38
CA ILE A 83 1.94 -21.49 2.16
C ILE A 83 1.39 -22.54 1.18
N ARG A 84 0.24 -22.28 0.59
CA ARG A 84 -0.34 -23.14 -0.45
C ARG A 84 0.00 -22.59 -1.83
N ASN A 85 0.85 -23.30 -2.57
CA ASN A 85 1.20 -22.93 -3.95
C ASN A 85 0.08 -23.34 -4.93
N PHE A 86 0.21 -22.93 -6.20
CA PHE A 86 -0.81 -23.19 -7.21
C PHE A 86 -0.97 -24.68 -7.50
N TYR A 87 0.12 -25.46 -7.53
CA TYR A 87 0.02 -26.91 -7.71
C TYR A 87 -0.76 -27.60 -6.59
N GLU A 88 -0.53 -27.21 -5.34
CA GLU A 88 -1.27 -27.72 -4.19
C GLU A 88 -2.75 -27.33 -4.25
N GLY A 89 -3.06 -26.11 -4.68
CA GLY A 89 -4.42 -25.70 -4.99
C GLY A 89 -5.08 -26.59 -6.06
N MET A 90 -4.38 -26.83 -7.17
CA MET A 90 -4.88 -27.66 -8.26
C MET A 90 -5.01 -29.15 -7.87
N LYS A 91 -4.16 -29.68 -6.97
CA LYS A 91 -4.33 -31.04 -6.41
C LYS A 91 -5.61 -31.17 -5.60
N ILE A 92 -6.00 -30.12 -4.87
CA ILE A 92 -7.30 -30.10 -4.17
C ILE A 92 -8.44 -30.15 -5.20
N LYS A 93 -8.34 -29.37 -6.28
CA LYS A 93 -9.31 -29.40 -7.38
C LYS A 93 -9.39 -30.74 -8.10
N GLU A 94 -8.27 -31.42 -8.28
CA GLU A 94 -8.25 -32.78 -8.80
C GLU A 94 -8.94 -33.77 -7.85
N ALA A 95 -8.70 -33.66 -6.55
CA ALA A 95 -9.38 -34.50 -5.54
C ALA A 95 -10.89 -34.23 -5.47
N GLU A 96 -11.33 -33.00 -5.76
CA GLU A 96 -12.74 -32.60 -5.92
C GLU A 96 -13.35 -33.09 -7.26
N GLY A 97 -12.51 -33.62 -8.17
CA GLY A 97 -12.91 -34.11 -9.49
C GLY A 97 -13.14 -33.01 -10.53
N GLU A 98 -12.63 -31.81 -10.29
CA GLU A 98 -12.74 -30.67 -11.21
C GLU A 98 -11.76 -30.74 -12.37
N VAL A 99 -10.57 -31.30 -12.15
CA VAL A 99 -9.50 -31.42 -13.16
C VAL A 99 -8.75 -32.75 -13.02
N SER A 100 -7.85 -33.04 -13.95
CA SER A 100 -6.85 -34.10 -13.81
C SER A 100 -5.48 -33.61 -14.26
N LEU A 101 -4.45 -33.85 -13.46
CA LEU A 101 -3.14 -33.23 -13.61
C LEU A 101 -2.12 -34.19 -14.24
N PHE A 102 -1.25 -33.63 -15.08
CA PHE A 102 -0.03 -34.30 -15.50
C PHE A 102 1.08 -34.07 -14.45
N HIS A 103 1.16 -34.94 -13.44
CA HIS A 103 2.02 -34.74 -12.25
C HIS A 103 3.54 -34.73 -12.50
N GLU A 104 4.03 -35.44 -13.52
CA GLU A 104 5.49 -35.49 -13.81
C GLU A 104 6.09 -34.09 -14.01
N LEU A 105 5.29 -33.13 -14.50
CA LEU A 105 5.76 -31.78 -14.80
C LEU A 105 5.87 -30.89 -13.53
N PRO A 106 4.85 -30.75 -12.67
CA PRO A 106 5.01 -30.12 -11.35
C PRO A 106 6.11 -30.76 -10.49
N GLU A 107 6.27 -32.10 -10.53
CA GLU A 107 7.32 -32.80 -9.78
C GLU A 107 8.73 -32.41 -10.26
N PHE A 108 8.91 -32.20 -11.57
CA PHE A 108 10.14 -31.66 -12.13
C PHE A 108 10.46 -30.26 -11.58
N TYR A 109 9.49 -29.34 -11.59
CA TYR A 109 9.68 -28.01 -11.01
C TYR A 109 9.91 -28.08 -9.50
N GLU A 110 9.21 -28.96 -8.78
CA GLU A 110 9.36 -29.09 -7.34
C GLU A 110 10.76 -29.52 -6.94
N LYS A 111 11.33 -30.48 -7.65
CA LYS A 111 12.73 -30.89 -7.46
C LYS A 111 13.69 -29.72 -7.72
N ASN A 112 13.51 -29.01 -8.83
CA ASN A 112 14.37 -27.90 -9.20
C ASN A 112 14.31 -26.73 -8.19
N VAL A 113 13.11 -26.33 -7.77
CA VAL A 113 12.92 -25.26 -6.77
C VAL A 113 13.53 -25.67 -5.43
N LYS A 114 13.35 -26.92 -4.98
CA LYS A 114 13.98 -27.44 -3.76
C LYS A 114 15.52 -27.36 -3.83
N GLU A 115 16.11 -27.69 -4.97
CA GLU A 115 17.57 -27.58 -5.19
C GLU A 115 18.03 -26.11 -5.13
N GLN A 116 17.31 -25.18 -5.75
CA GLN A 116 17.64 -23.75 -5.71
C GLN A 116 17.48 -23.15 -4.30
N TYR A 117 16.44 -23.53 -3.56
CA TYR A 117 16.28 -23.12 -2.16
C TYR A 117 17.39 -23.67 -1.26
N ALA A 118 17.80 -24.92 -1.47
CA ALA A 118 18.95 -25.49 -0.76
C ALA A 118 20.27 -24.74 -1.08
N ALA A 119 20.35 -24.10 -2.25
CA ALA A 119 21.45 -23.22 -2.63
C ALA A 119 21.28 -21.76 -2.16
N GLY A 120 20.23 -21.44 -1.41
CA GLY A 120 20.00 -20.13 -0.79
C GLY A 120 19.04 -19.19 -1.54
N ALA A 121 18.38 -19.66 -2.61
CA ALA A 121 17.30 -18.89 -3.23
C ALA A 121 16.08 -18.77 -2.29
N VAL A 122 15.32 -17.70 -2.46
CA VAL A 122 14.08 -17.42 -1.70
C VAL A 122 12.88 -17.38 -2.66
N PRO A 123 11.63 -17.47 -2.15
CA PRO A 123 10.44 -17.47 -2.99
C PRO A 123 10.40 -16.34 -4.01
N GLY A 124 10.12 -16.68 -5.27
CA GLY A 124 10.09 -15.78 -6.42
C GLY A 124 11.46 -15.43 -7.02
N MET A 125 12.54 -15.71 -6.29
CA MET A 125 13.94 -15.43 -6.70
C MET A 125 14.65 -16.69 -7.24
N THR A 126 13.91 -17.69 -7.72
CA THR A 126 14.47 -18.84 -8.44
C THR A 126 14.54 -18.57 -9.95
N ARG A 127 15.36 -19.33 -10.68
CA ARG A 127 15.47 -19.29 -12.15
C ARG A 127 14.56 -20.31 -12.80
N GLU A 128 13.98 -19.96 -13.93
CA GLU A 128 13.17 -20.88 -14.74
C GLU A 128 14.08 -21.97 -15.35
N PRO A 129 13.87 -23.26 -15.03
CA PRO A 129 14.66 -24.34 -15.60
C PRO A 129 14.24 -24.65 -17.04
N GLU A 130 15.16 -25.16 -17.85
CA GLU A 130 14.82 -25.68 -19.17
C GLU A 130 13.97 -26.95 -19.03
N VAL A 131 12.75 -26.93 -19.57
CA VAL A 131 11.84 -28.10 -19.55
C VAL A 131 12.33 -29.15 -20.57
N PRO A 132 12.58 -30.41 -20.14
CA PRO A 132 13.02 -31.47 -21.06
C PRO A 132 11.99 -31.78 -22.14
N ASP A 133 12.45 -31.99 -23.39
CA ASP A 133 11.56 -32.24 -24.53
C ASP A 133 10.75 -33.54 -24.39
N GLU A 134 11.30 -34.56 -23.71
CA GLU A 134 10.57 -35.79 -23.39
C GLU A 134 9.33 -35.48 -22.51
N LEU A 135 9.50 -34.60 -21.52
CA LEU A 135 8.44 -34.23 -20.59
C LEU A 135 7.34 -33.43 -21.30
N VAL A 136 7.73 -32.52 -22.21
CA VAL A 136 6.78 -31.80 -23.08
C VAL A 136 6.02 -32.77 -23.99
N THR A 137 6.70 -33.76 -24.55
CA THR A 137 6.08 -34.78 -25.41
C THR A 137 5.04 -35.60 -24.64
N LYS A 138 5.36 -36.04 -23.41
CA LYS A 138 4.42 -36.75 -22.53
C LYS A 138 3.24 -35.87 -22.12
N ALA A 139 3.50 -34.63 -21.72
CA ALA A 139 2.46 -33.68 -21.33
C ALA A 139 1.47 -33.41 -22.48
N LYS A 140 1.99 -33.24 -23.71
CA LYS A 140 1.18 -33.08 -24.93
C LYS A 140 0.37 -34.33 -25.27
N ALA A 141 0.93 -35.52 -25.06
CA ALA A 141 0.19 -36.77 -25.22
C ALA A 141 -0.94 -36.92 -24.19
N TYR A 142 -0.79 -36.30 -23.01
CA TYR A 142 -1.78 -36.33 -21.93
C TYR A 142 -2.92 -35.31 -22.14
N THR A 143 -2.62 -34.09 -22.61
CA THR A 143 -3.59 -33.01 -22.79
C THR A 143 -3.18 -31.96 -23.83
N ASP A 144 -4.18 -31.28 -24.40
CA ASP A 144 -4.02 -30.08 -25.23
C ASP A 144 -4.05 -28.76 -24.42
N THR A 145 -4.30 -28.82 -23.09
CA THR A 145 -4.45 -27.65 -22.20
C THR A 145 -3.25 -27.49 -21.27
N ALA A 146 -2.58 -26.35 -21.36
CA ALA A 146 -1.46 -25.98 -20.51
C ALA A 146 -1.79 -24.73 -19.68
N ILE A 147 -1.35 -24.71 -18.43
CA ILE A 147 -1.36 -23.50 -17.61
C ILE A 147 0.08 -23.11 -17.32
N ILE A 148 0.47 -21.89 -17.67
CA ILE A 148 1.77 -21.31 -17.35
C ILE A 148 1.60 -20.43 -16.11
N THR A 149 2.41 -20.65 -15.08
CA THR A 149 2.46 -19.79 -13.90
C THR A 149 3.76 -19.00 -13.86
N ILE A 150 3.68 -17.68 -13.88
CA ILE A 150 4.82 -16.77 -13.75
C ILE A 150 4.75 -16.08 -12.38
N CYS A 151 5.88 -16.02 -11.66
CA CYS A 151 5.96 -15.33 -10.37
C CYS A 151 7.01 -14.20 -10.37
N ARG A 152 6.77 -13.16 -9.57
CA ARG A 152 7.69 -12.03 -9.35
C ARG A 152 7.78 -11.68 -7.87
N PHE A 153 8.96 -11.29 -7.44
CA PHE A 153 9.24 -10.88 -6.07
C PHE A 153 9.91 -9.51 -6.06
N SER A 154 9.28 -8.57 -5.37
CA SER A 154 9.81 -7.24 -5.11
C SER A 154 9.69 -6.94 -3.62
N GLY A 155 10.41 -5.92 -3.16
CA GLY A 155 10.51 -5.64 -1.75
C GLY A 155 11.15 -4.31 -1.46
N GLU A 156 11.28 -4.07 -0.18
CA GLU A 156 11.92 -2.90 0.41
C GLU A 156 13.41 -2.81 0.08
N GLY A 157 13.90 -1.63 -0.31
CA GLY A 157 15.32 -1.36 -0.52
C GLY A 157 15.86 -1.59 -1.94
N TRP A 158 15.03 -2.03 -2.90
CA TRP A 158 15.42 -2.05 -4.32
C TRP A 158 14.22 -1.85 -5.25
N ASP A 159 14.45 -1.26 -6.42
CA ASP A 159 13.42 -1.07 -7.44
C ASP A 159 13.36 -2.25 -8.44
N ARG A 160 12.23 -2.42 -9.13
CA ARG A 160 11.97 -3.59 -10.01
C ARG A 160 12.83 -3.63 -11.28
N LYS A 161 13.52 -2.53 -11.58
CA LYS A 161 14.59 -2.47 -12.57
C LYS A 161 15.75 -1.66 -11.98
N CYS A 162 16.70 -2.33 -11.33
CA CYS A 162 17.84 -1.63 -10.76
C CYS A 162 18.84 -1.25 -11.86
N GLN A 163 19.20 0.03 -11.94
CA GLN A 163 20.40 0.49 -12.64
C GLN A 163 21.39 0.97 -11.59
N ILE A 164 22.61 0.42 -11.58
CA ILE A 164 23.72 0.95 -10.79
C ILE A 164 24.22 2.17 -11.57
N ASN A 165 23.69 3.35 -11.29
CA ASN A 165 24.27 4.58 -11.81
C ASN A 165 25.43 5.01 -10.92
N ASP A 166 26.60 5.18 -11.53
CA ASP A 166 27.86 5.53 -10.88
C ASP A 166 27.94 7.06 -10.63
N GLU A 167 26.97 7.61 -9.87
CA GLU A 167 27.00 9.01 -9.38
C GLU A 167 27.80 9.15 -8.07
N GLY A 168 28.73 8.23 -7.81
CA GLY A 168 29.51 8.21 -6.56
C GLY A 168 28.71 7.87 -5.30
N TYR A 169 27.52 7.28 -5.45
CA TYR A 169 26.71 6.79 -4.34
C TYR A 169 27.24 5.44 -3.86
N GLU A 170 27.70 5.38 -2.61
CA GLU A 170 28.12 4.13 -1.98
C GLU A 170 26.89 3.39 -1.44
N LEU A 171 26.55 2.27 -2.09
CA LEU A 171 25.50 1.37 -1.63
C LEU A 171 25.90 0.70 -0.32
N PHE A 172 24.94 0.55 0.60
CA PHE A 172 25.15 -0.36 1.73
C PHE A 172 25.31 -1.81 1.21
N GLU A 173 26.04 -2.64 1.97
CA GLU A 173 26.40 -3.99 1.53
C GLU A 173 25.18 -4.85 1.17
N ASP A 174 24.10 -4.75 1.96
CA ASP A 174 22.86 -5.48 1.71
C ASP A 174 22.11 -4.98 0.47
N GLU A 175 22.02 -3.65 0.25
CA GLU A 175 21.39 -3.08 -0.95
C GLU A 175 22.12 -3.54 -2.22
N LYS A 176 23.46 -3.47 -2.19
CA LYS A 176 24.30 -3.93 -3.29
C LYS A 176 24.05 -5.40 -3.61
N LYS A 177 24.03 -6.25 -2.59
CA LYS A 177 23.79 -7.68 -2.73
C LYS A 177 22.42 -7.97 -3.35
N GLN A 178 21.36 -7.27 -2.93
CA GLN A 178 20.02 -7.46 -3.48
C GLN A 178 19.92 -6.99 -4.93
N ILE A 179 20.51 -5.83 -5.26
CA ILE A 179 20.54 -5.30 -6.62
C ILE A 179 21.27 -6.27 -7.57
N GLU A 180 22.46 -6.73 -7.18
CA GLU A 180 23.26 -7.68 -7.97
C GLU A 180 22.54 -9.01 -8.15
N LEU A 181 21.93 -9.54 -7.08
CA LEU A 181 21.15 -10.78 -7.13
C LEU A 181 19.95 -10.65 -8.09
N SER A 182 19.14 -9.59 -7.92
CA SER A 182 17.98 -9.29 -8.77
C SER A 182 18.38 -9.18 -10.24
N ALA A 183 19.39 -8.37 -10.55
CA ALA A 183 19.87 -8.20 -11.92
C ALA A 183 20.41 -9.50 -12.53
N SER A 184 21.01 -10.37 -11.71
CA SER A 184 21.47 -11.67 -12.18
C SER A 184 20.32 -12.60 -12.56
N ILE A 185 19.17 -12.52 -11.89
CA ILE A 185 18.00 -13.41 -12.10
C ILE A 185 17.08 -12.86 -13.18
N PHE A 186 16.83 -11.55 -13.16
CA PHE A 186 15.92 -10.85 -14.06
C PHE A 186 16.71 -10.05 -15.09
N GLU A 187 17.23 -10.72 -16.11
CA GLU A 187 18.14 -10.11 -17.08
C GLU A 187 17.50 -8.94 -17.87
N ASN A 188 16.17 -8.97 -17.98
CA ASN A 188 15.36 -7.95 -18.65
C ASN A 188 14.61 -7.05 -17.63
N GLY A 189 14.97 -7.10 -16.35
CA GLY A 189 14.24 -6.49 -15.24
C GLY A 189 13.02 -7.31 -14.80
N ASP A 190 12.57 -7.12 -13.56
CA ASP A 190 11.42 -7.85 -12.97
C ASP A 190 10.10 -7.56 -13.72
N PHE A 191 10.01 -6.42 -14.39
CA PHE A 191 8.86 -6.04 -15.23
C PHE A 191 8.66 -6.98 -16.43
N CYS A 192 9.72 -7.50 -17.03
CA CYS A 192 9.68 -8.31 -18.26
C CYS A 192 9.86 -9.81 -17.98
N LEU A 193 9.61 -10.66 -18.98
CA LEU A 193 10.03 -12.07 -18.92
C LEU A 193 11.55 -12.21 -18.94
N THR A 194 12.07 -13.16 -18.17
CA THR A 194 13.45 -13.65 -18.30
C THR A 194 13.61 -14.45 -19.59
N ASN A 195 14.85 -14.69 -20.00
CA ASN A 195 15.13 -15.50 -21.20
C ASN A 195 14.63 -16.94 -21.06
N GLY A 196 14.75 -17.52 -19.86
CA GLY A 196 14.25 -18.88 -19.56
C GLY A 196 12.72 -18.95 -19.63
N GLU A 197 12.02 -17.96 -19.08
CA GLU A 197 10.55 -17.89 -19.15
C GLU A 197 10.07 -17.69 -20.58
N ALA A 198 10.70 -16.81 -21.35
CA ALA A 198 10.36 -16.60 -22.77
C ALA A 198 10.54 -17.89 -23.58
N ALA A 199 11.63 -18.63 -23.36
CA ALA A 199 11.87 -19.91 -24.02
C ALA A 199 10.81 -20.97 -23.63
N MET A 200 10.42 -21.02 -22.35
CA MET A 200 9.34 -21.90 -21.88
C MET A 200 8.00 -21.52 -22.51
N VAL A 201 7.64 -20.24 -22.56
CA VAL A 201 6.40 -19.74 -23.16
C VAL A 201 6.31 -20.14 -24.64
N GLU A 202 7.38 -19.93 -25.42
CA GLU A 202 7.40 -20.34 -26.83
C GLU A 202 7.32 -21.86 -26.99
N LYS A 203 8.02 -22.63 -26.12
CA LYS A 203 7.95 -24.10 -26.14
C LYS A 203 6.53 -24.60 -25.85
N VAL A 204 5.79 -23.98 -24.93
CA VAL A 204 4.40 -24.32 -24.60
C VAL A 204 3.46 -23.94 -25.74
N LYS A 205 3.56 -22.71 -26.27
CA LYS A 205 2.74 -22.26 -27.41
C LYS A 205 2.87 -23.16 -28.64
N ALA A 206 4.07 -23.65 -28.92
CA ALA A 206 4.31 -24.56 -30.05
C ALA A 206 3.68 -25.95 -29.88
N ASN A 207 3.29 -26.33 -28.66
CA ASN A 207 2.90 -27.71 -28.33
C ASN A 207 1.47 -27.87 -27.82
N PHE A 208 0.84 -26.83 -27.30
CA PHE A 208 -0.49 -26.87 -26.69
C PHE A 208 -1.45 -25.91 -27.40
N LYS A 209 -2.73 -26.29 -27.49
CA LYS A 209 -3.75 -25.48 -28.17
C LYS A 209 -4.39 -24.44 -27.26
N ASN A 210 -4.57 -24.79 -25.99
CA ASN A 210 -5.22 -23.95 -25.00
C ASN A 210 -4.18 -23.58 -23.93
N VAL A 211 -3.54 -22.42 -24.07
CA VAL A 211 -2.56 -21.91 -23.10
C VAL A 211 -3.21 -20.86 -22.20
N ILE A 212 -3.26 -21.15 -20.92
CA ILE A 212 -3.75 -20.24 -19.88
C ILE A 212 -2.54 -19.70 -19.12
N VAL A 213 -2.56 -18.44 -18.73
CA VAL A 213 -1.51 -17.84 -17.90
C VAL A 213 -2.08 -17.41 -16.54
N VAL A 214 -1.35 -17.74 -15.47
CA VAL A 214 -1.62 -17.27 -14.10
C VAL A 214 -0.42 -16.45 -13.62
N MET A 215 -0.65 -15.16 -13.35
CA MET A 215 0.40 -14.21 -12.97
C MET A 215 0.42 -13.99 -11.45
N ASN A 216 1.39 -14.60 -10.75
CA ASN A 216 1.65 -14.40 -9.33
C ASN A 216 2.66 -13.26 -9.11
N VAL A 217 2.20 -12.01 -9.26
CA VAL A 217 3.07 -10.82 -9.32
C VAL A 217 2.65 -9.74 -8.32
N GLY A 218 3.60 -8.91 -7.86
CA GLY A 218 3.36 -7.85 -6.89
C GLY A 218 3.05 -6.47 -7.49
N GLY A 219 2.88 -6.34 -8.80
CA GLY A 219 2.66 -5.05 -9.46
C GLY A 219 2.52 -5.20 -10.97
N MET A 220 2.49 -4.07 -11.68
CA MET A 220 2.39 -4.02 -13.14
C MET A 220 3.55 -4.77 -13.81
N VAL A 221 3.27 -5.46 -14.90
CA VAL A 221 4.27 -6.26 -15.64
C VAL A 221 4.07 -6.04 -17.13
N ASP A 222 5.05 -6.41 -17.92
CA ASP A 222 4.92 -6.45 -19.37
C ASP A 222 3.80 -7.42 -19.78
N THR A 223 2.89 -6.92 -20.60
CA THR A 223 1.74 -7.66 -21.11
C THR A 223 1.79 -7.87 -22.62
N SER A 224 2.83 -7.33 -23.29
CA SER A 224 2.97 -7.37 -24.75
C SER A 224 3.01 -8.80 -25.30
N TRP A 225 3.56 -9.75 -24.54
CA TRP A 225 3.70 -11.14 -24.94
C TRP A 225 2.39 -11.94 -24.91
N PHE A 226 1.34 -11.47 -24.23
CA PHE A 226 0.04 -12.16 -24.17
C PHE A 226 -1.16 -11.34 -24.65
N LYS A 227 -1.11 -10.01 -24.59
CA LYS A 227 -2.26 -9.12 -24.89
C LYS A 227 -2.92 -9.45 -26.22
N ASP A 228 -2.14 -9.57 -27.29
CA ASP A 228 -2.62 -9.86 -28.65
C ASP A 228 -2.20 -11.26 -29.16
N CYS A 229 -1.72 -12.14 -28.27
CA CYS A 229 -1.29 -13.51 -28.63
C CYS A 229 -2.49 -14.48 -28.63
N LYS A 230 -2.88 -15.00 -29.79
CA LYS A 230 -4.06 -15.88 -29.94
C LYS A 230 -3.87 -17.26 -29.30
N GLU A 231 -2.63 -17.72 -29.21
CA GLU A 231 -2.24 -18.97 -28.57
C GLU A 231 -2.43 -18.93 -27.05
N ILE A 232 -2.49 -17.73 -26.47
CA ILE A 232 -2.78 -17.48 -25.05
C ILE A 232 -4.17 -16.83 -24.94
N PRO A 233 -5.26 -17.60 -25.00
CA PRO A 233 -6.62 -17.06 -24.96
C PRO A 233 -7.03 -16.57 -23.56
N ALA A 234 -6.38 -16.99 -22.48
CA ALA A 234 -6.78 -16.61 -21.12
C ALA A 234 -5.61 -16.23 -20.22
N VAL A 235 -5.76 -15.12 -19.48
CA VAL A 235 -4.77 -14.62 -18.54
C VAL A 235 -5.45 -14.12 -17.27
N LEU A 236 -5.05 -14.69 -16.13
CA LEU A 236 -5.48 -14.30 -14.81
C LEU A 236 -4.33 -13.57 -14.10
N MET A 237 -4.54 -12.31 -13.74
CA MET A 237 -3.71 -11.61 -12.78
C MET A 237 -4.09 -12.10 -11.38
N ALA A 238 -3.35 -13.08 -10.88
CA ALA A 238 -3.60 -13.71 -9.58
C ALA A 238 -2.95 -12.95 -8.42
N TRP A 239 -1.97 -12.10 -8.73
CA TRP A 239 -1.21 -11.29 -7.78
C TRP A 239 -0.55 -12.13 -6.68
N GLN A 240 -0.24 -11.54 -5.53
CA GLN A 240 0.28 -12.24 -4.35
C GLN A 240 -0.83 -12.40 -3.31
N GLY A 241 -1.47 -13.57 -3.29
CA GLY A 241 -2.73 -13.81 -2.57
C GLY A 241 -2.62 -14.30 -1.14
N GLY A 242 -1.51 -14.04 -0.45
CA GLY A 242 -1.30 -14.52 0.92
C GLY A 242 -1.10 -16.04 0.98
N MET A 243 -1.32 -16.62 2.16
CA MET A 243 -1.01 -18.04 2.44
C MET A 243 -1.89 -19.05 1.68
N GLU A 244 -3.06 -18.63 1.20
CA GLU A 244 -4.01 -19.48 0.45
C GLU A 244 -4.17 -19.06 -1.02
N GLY A 245 -3.38 -18.10 -1.49
CA GLY A 245 -3.60 -17.53 -2.83
C GLY A 245 -3.40 -18.52 -3.98
N GLY A 246 -2.58 -19.56 -3.82
CA GLY A 246 -2.48 -20.65 -4.80
C GLY A 246 -3.79 -21.43 -4.98
N LEU A 247 -4.53 -21.66 -3.88
CA LEU A 247 -5.84 -22.30 -3.95
C LEU A 247 -6.93 -21.32 -4.40
N ALA A 248 -6.85 -20.05 -4.01
CA ALA A 248 -7.76 -19.02 -4.55
C ALA A 248 -7.62 -18.90 -6.09
N ALA A 249 -6.39 -18.98 -6.62
CA ALA A 249 -6.17 -18.98 -8.06
C ALA A 249 -6.76 -20.23 -8.72
N ALA A 250 -6.62 -21.39 -8.08
CA ALA A 250 -7.25 -22.62 -8.54
C ALA A 250 -8.78 -22.51 -8.54
N ASP A 251 -9.40 -21.93 -7.49
CA ASP A 251 -10.85 -21.68 -7.42
C ASP A 251 -11.37 -20.83 -8.57
N VAL A 252 -10.61 -19.78 -8.95
CA VAL A 252 -10.97 -18.93 -10.08
C VAL A 252 -10.83 -19.70 -11.39
N VAL A 253 -9.72 -20.41 -11.60
CA VAL A 253 -9.45 -21.17 -12.82
C VAL A 253 -10.49 -22.31 -13.03
N THR A 254 -10.94 -22.97 -11.97
CA THR A 254 -11.98 -24.02 -12.04
C THR A 254 -13.41 -23.47 -11.98
N GLY A 255 -13.59 -22.19 -11.66
CA GLY A 255 -14.89 -21.52 -11.69
C GLY A 255 -15.73 -21.68 -10.41
N ASP A 256 -15.11 -22.10 -9.30
CA ASP A 256 -15.71 -22.04 -7.96
C ASP A 256 -15.90 -20.59 -7.51
N VAL A 257 -15.00 -19.72 -7.97
CA VAL A 257 -15.11 -18.27 -7.85
C VAL A 257 -15.22 -17.67 -9.25
N ASN A 258 -16.24 -16.85 -9.46
CA ASN A 258 -16.33 -16.01 -10.65
C ASN A 258 -15.48 -14.74 -10.44
N PRO A 259 -14.45 -14.47 -11.26
CA PRO A 259 -13.59 -13.31 -11.08
C PRO A 259 -14.41 -12.03 -11.17
N SER A 260 -14.12 -11.12 -10.25
CA SER A 260 -14.79 -9.81 -10.13
C SER A 260 -13.83 -8.68 -9.77
N GLY A 261 -12.53 -8.97 -9.72
CA GLY A 261 -11.53 -7.95 -9.49
C GLY A 261 -11.39 -7.03 -10.70
N LYS A 262 -10.96 -5.79 -10.45
CA LYS A 262 -10.69 -4.77 -11.47
C LYS A 262 -9.31 -4.18 -11.24
N LEU A 263 -8.56 -3.93 -12.31
CA LEU A 263 -7.24 -3.32 -12.24
C LEU A 263 -7.29 -1.96 -11.54
N VAL A 264 -6.32 -1.71 -10.68
CA VAL A 264 -6.14 -0.45 -9.94
C VAL A 264 -5.01 0.41 -10.50
N ASP A 265 -4.40 -0.05 -11.58
CA ASP A 265 -3.34 0.62 -12.33
C ASP A 265 -3.59 0.45 -13.82
N THR A 266 -3.11 1.41 -14.61
CA THR A 266 -3.13 1.32 -16.07
C THR A 266 -1.96 0.45 -16.55
N TYR A 267 -2.23 -0.52 -17.43
CA TYR A 267 -1.19 -1.34 -18.04
C TYR A 267 -0.87 -0.81 -19.44
N ALA A 268 0.26 -0.12 -19.56
CA ALA A 268 0.75 0.39 -20.83
C ALA A 268 1.33 -0.71 -21.74
N ALA A 269 1.50 -0.38 -23.02
CA ALA A 269 2.06 -1.27 -24.03
C ALA A 269 3.54 -1.57 -23.79
N THR A 270 4.31 -0.55 -23.40
CA THR A 270 5.72 -0.65 -23.02
C THR A 270 6.01 0.10 -21.72
N LEU A 271 7.15 -0.20 -21.08
CA LEU A 271 7.58 0.50 -19.88
C LEU A 271 7.82 1.99 -20.12
N GLU A 272 8.32 2.34 -21.31
CA GLU A 272 8.65 3.69 -21.72
C GLU A 272 7.42 4.58 -21.98
N ASP A 273 6.24 3.98 -22.08
CA ASP A 273 4.98 4.73 -22.28
C ASP A 273 4.45 5.39 -20.99
N TYR A 274 4.91 4.93 -19.82
CA TYR A 274 4.54 5.55 -18.54
C TYR A 274 5.24 6.90 -18.38
N PRO A 275 4.53 7.96 -17.93
CA PRO A 275 5.08 9.31 -17.90
C PRO A 275 6.20 9.47 -16.85
N SER A 276 6.24 8.62 -15.85
CA SER A 276 7.26 8.63 -14.80
C SER A 276 8.58 7.96 -15.20
N THR A 277 8.59 7.12 -16.25
CA THR A 277 9.71 6.22 -16.56
C THR A 277 11.00 6.99 -16.86
N GLU A 278 10.93 8.05 -17.66
CA GLU A 278 12.10 8.85 -18.06
C GLU A 278 12.88 9.40 -16.85
N ASN A 279 12.16 9.87 -15.82
CA ASN A 279 12.77 10.53 -14.67
C ASN A 279 13.07 9.58 -13.50
N PHE A 280 12.59 8.33 -13.53
CA PHE A 280 12.64 7.44 -12.37
C PHE A 280 14.08 7.06 -11.94
N HIS A 281 14.98 6.86 -12.90
CA HIS A 281 16.39 6.52 -12.65
C HIS A 281 17.38 7.58 -13.15
N LYS A 282 16.90 8.79 -13.46
CA LYS A 282 17.76 9.87 -13.99
C LYS A 282 18.83 10.33 -12.99
N SER A 283 18.52 10.27 -11.68
CA SER A 283 19.50 10.47 -10.60
C SER A 283 19.20 9.52 -9.44
N VAL A 284 20.23 9.18 -8.68
CA VAL A 284 20.05 8.46 -7.41
C VAL A 284 19.62 9.38 -6.27
N TYR A 285 19.88 10.68 -6.38
CA TYR A 285 19.63 11.68 -5.33
C TYR A 285 18.31 12.41 -5.46
N TYR A 286 17.62 12.32 -6.60
CA TYR A 286 16.32 12.97 -6.77
C TYR A 286 15.50 12.34 -7.89
N VAL A 287 14.20 12.60 -7.83
CA VAL A 287 13.24 12.28 -8.88
C VAL A 287 12.33 13.48 -9.12
N ASP A 288 12.30 13.96 -10.35
CA ASP A 288 11.43 15.05 -10.77
C ASP A 288 10.04 14.50 -11.16
N TYR A 289 8.99 15.00 -10.52
CA TYR A 289 7.60 14.61 -10.77
C TYR A 289 7.02 15.50 -11.88
N ASN A 290 7.70 15.49 -13.03
CA ASN A 290 7.38 16.33 -14.19
C ASN A 290 6.00 16.01 -14.77
N GLU A 291 5.47 14.81 -14.56
CA GLU A 291 4.13 14.40 -14.95
C GLU A 291 3.02 15.07 -14.12
N ASP A 292 3.37 15.65 -12.96
CA ASP A 292 2.46 16.41 -12.11
C ASP A 292 1.20 15.60 -11.75
N ILE A 293 -0.01 16.17 -11.94
CA ILE A 293 -1.27 15.45 -11.69
C ILE A 293 -1.56 14.34 -12.71
N TYR A 294 -0.80 14.25 -13.82
CA TYR A 294 -1.02 13.25 -14.87
C TYR A 294 -0.28 11.95 -14.52
N VAL A 295 -0.68 11.32 -13.42
CA VAL A 295 -0.21 9.99 -13.01
C VAL A 295 -1.20 8.93 -13.48
N GLY A 296 -0.69 7.82 -14.04
CA GLY A 296 -1.52 6.69 -14.45
C GLY A 296 -2.57 7.07 -15.50
N TYR A 297 -3.82 6.64 -15.32
CA TYR A 297 -4.91 6.93 -16.26
C TYR A 297 -5.15 8.42 -16.47
N ARG A 298 -4.81 9.30 -15.51
CA ARG A 298 -4.90 10.76 -15.72
C ARG A 298 -4.02 11.21 -16.88
N TYR A 299 -2.87 10.57 -17.09
CA TYR A 299 -2.04 10.78 -18.28
C TYR A 299 -2.62 10.10 -19.51
N PHE A 300 -2.86 8.79 -19.44
CA PHE A 300 -3.22 8.00 -20.61
C PHE A 300 -4.55 8.40 -21.25
N GLU A 301 -5.53 8.82 -20.45
CA GLU A 301 -6.84 9.25 -20.96
C GLU A 301 -6.85 10.71 -21.44
N THR A 302 -5.80 11.49 -21.15
CA THR A 302 -5.77 12.94 -21.39
C THR A 302 -4.78 13.35 -22.48
N ILE A 303 -3.54 12.85 -22.40
CA ILE A 303 -2.46 13.35 -23.25
C ILE A 303 -2.64 12.84 -24.69
N PRO A 304 -2.53 13.72 -25.71
CA PRO A 304 -2.70 13.31 -27.10
C PRO A 304 -1.81 12.11 -27.49
N GLY A 305 -2.44 11.05 -28.01
CA GLY A 305 -1.76 9.82 -28.43
C GLY A 305 -1.38 8.85 -27.29
N ALA A 306 -1.47 9.26 -26.01
CA ALA A 306 -1.17 8.36 -24.89
C ALA A 306 -2.19 7.23 -24.77
N ALA A 307 -3.45 7.51 -25.11
CA ALA A 307 -4.56 6.55 -25.02
C ALA A 307 -4.37 5.29 -25.89
N GLU A 308 -3.59 5.37 -26.97
CA GLU A 308 -3.27 4.27 -27.89
C GLU A 308 -2.20 3.32 -27.34
N LYS A 309 -1.48 3.75 -26.28
CA LYS A 309 -0.40 3.01 -25.64
C LYS A 309 -0.86 2.20 -24.43
N VAL A 310 -2.17 1.94 -24.31
CA VAL A 310 -2.78 1.22 -23.19
C VAL A 310 -3.20 -0.18 -23.64
N ASN A 311 -2.66 -1.21 -22.99
CA ASN A 311 -3.08 -2.59 -23.18
C ASN A 311 -4.33 -2.92 -22.35
N TYR A 312 -4.36 -2.51 -21.09
CA TYR A 312 -5.52 -2.64 -20.20
C TYR A 312 -5.72 -1.35 -19.40
N PRO A 313 -6.89 -0.70 -19.49
CA PRO A 313 -7.13 0.58 -18.83
C PRO A 313 -7.42 0.41 -17.33
N PHE A 314 -7.24 1.49 -16.58
CA PHE A 314 -7.64 1.54 -15.17
C PHE A 314 -9.11 1.11 -14.96
N GLY A 315 -9.35 0.32 -13.92
CA GLY A 315 -10.65 -0.24 -13.60
C GLY A 315 -11.08 -1.42 -14.48
N PHE A 316 -10.26 -1.91 -15.43
CA PHE A 316 -10.61 -3.04 -16.29
C PHE A 316 -10.59 -4.39 -15.57
N GLY A 317 -11.49 -5.30 -15.95
CA GLY A 317 -11.48 -6.69 -15.48
C GLY A 317 -12.72 -7.45 -15.97
N LEU A 318 -12.49 -8.67 -16.45
CA LEU A 318 -13.52 -9.55 -17.01
C LEU A 318 -14.18 -10.42 -15.93
N SER A 319 -15.30 -11.03 -16.30
CA SER A 319 -16.05 -11.99 -15.49
C SER A 319 -16.44 -13.20 -16.35
N TYR A 320 -16.80 -14.32 -15.72
CA TYR A 320 -17.43 -15.47 -16.40
C TYR A 320 -18.92 -15.26 -16.69
N THR A 321 -19.46 -14.10 -16.36
CA THR A 321 -20.82 -13.68 -16.71
C THR A 321 -20.79 -12.28 -17.30
N SER A 322 -21.92 -11.83 -17.84
CA SER A 322 -22.09 -10.48 -18.39
C SER A 322 -23.00 -9.63 -17.52
N PHE A 323 -22.76 -8.33 -17.53
CA PHE A 323 -23.58 -7.35 -16.81
C PHE A 323 -24.04 -6.24 -17.74
N GLU A 324 -25.22 -5.71 -17.44
CA GLU A 324 -25.74 -4.48 -18.01
C GLU A 324 -25.92 -3.45 -16.90
N THR A 325 -25.42 -2.24 -17.14
CA THR A 325 -25.57 -1.10 -16.22
C THR A 325 -26.47 -0.05 -16.86
N GLU A 326 -27.63 0.17 -16.27
CA GLU A 326 -28.60 1.20 -16.66
C GLU A 326 -28.52 2.38 -15.67
N VAL A 327 -28.23 3.58 -16.16
CA VAL A 327 -28.26 4.79 -15.33
C VAL A 327 -29.71 5.27 -15.18
N LEU A 328 -30.21 5.23 -13.94
CA LEU A 328 -31.60 5.59 -13.61
C LEU A 328 -31.79 7.09 -13.39
N GLY A 329 -30.71 7.81 -13.09
CA GLY A 329 -30.73 9.25 -12.90
C GLY A 329 -29.42 9.77 -12.31
N ALA A 330 -29.11 11.03 -12.64
CA ALA A 330 -27.98 11.78 -12.11
C ALA A 330 -28.46 13.19 -11.76
N GLU A 331 -28.08 13.67 -10.59
CA GLU A 331 -28.46 14.99 -10.08
C GLU A 331 -27.35 15.56 -9.17
N GLU A 332 -27.28 16.88 -9.07
CA GLU A 332 -26.65 17.54 -7.93
C GLU A 332 -27.72 17.74 -6.87
N LYS A 333 -27.41 17.34 -5.64
CA LYS A 333 -28.30 17.49 -4.51
C LYS A 333 -27.50 17.74 -3.23
N ASP A 334 -27.81 18.84 -2.56
CA ASP A 334 -27.24 19.22 -1.26
C ASP A 334 -25.69 19.27 -1.26
N GLY A 335 -25.10 19.79 -2.35
CA GLY A 335 -23.65 19.88 -2.53
C GLY A 335 -22.97 18.58 -2.95
N LYS A 336 -23.75 17.57 -3.38
CA LYS A 336 -23.25 16.26 -3.80
C LYS A 336 -23.72 15.91 -5.20
N ILE A 337 -22.84 15.31 -5.97
CA ILE A 337 -23.23 14.60 -7.20
C ILE A 337 -23.75 13.24 -6.80
N VAL A 338 -24.96 12.89 -7.23
CA VAL A 338 -25.60 11.60 -6.93
C VAL A 338 -26.02 10.94 -8.23
N VAL A 339 -25.52 9.73 -8.47
CA VAL A 339 -25.88 8.91 -9.63
C VAL A 339 -26.44 7.58 -9.16
N LYS A 340 -27.61 7.22 -9.67
CA LYS A 340 -28.30 5.95 -9.39
C LYS A 340 -28.18 5.06 -10.61
N ALA A 341 -27.75 3.82 -10.43
CA ALA A 341 -27.67 2.84 -11.51
C ALA A 341 -28.30 1.50 -11.10
N ALA A 342 -28.90 0.80 -12.06
CA ALA A 342 -29.31 -0.59 -11.94
C ALA A 342 -28.30 -1.47 -12.66
N VAL A 343 -27.75 -2.46 -11.95
CA VAL A 343 -26.82 -3.45 -12.49
C VAL A 343 -27.52 -4.79 -12.56
N THR A 344 -27.65 -5.34 -13.75
CA THR A 344 -28.31 -6.63 -14.00
C THR A 344 -27.27 -7.64 -14.47
N ASN A 345 -27.23 -8.81 -13.84
CA ASN A 345 -26.47 -9.93 -14.37
C ASN A 345 -27.24 -10.55 -15.54
N THR A 346 -26.76 -10.34 -16.76
CA THR A 346 -27.41 -10.79 -18.00
C THR A 346 -26.87 -12.13 -18.50
N GLY A 347 -25.81 -12.65 -17.89
CA GLY A 347 -25.20 -13.90 -18.29
C GLY A 347 -25.79 -15.13 -17.59
N LYS A 348 -25.02 -16.22 -17.57
CA LYS A 348 -25.48 -17.55 -17.13
C LYS A 348 -24.91 -18.02 -15.80
N ARG A 349 -24.00 -17.24 -15.20
CA ARG A 349 -23.33 -17.58 -13.93
C ARG A 349 -23.56 -16.47 -12.92
N ALA A 350 -23.60 -16.82 -11.63
CA ALA A 350 -23.59 -15.81 -10.59
C ALA A 350 -22.27 -15.01 -10.64
N GLY A 351 -22.31 -13.72 -10.33
CA GLY A 351 -21.12 -12.87 -10.34
C GLY A 351 -21.36 -11.52 -9.66
N LYS A 352 -20.28 -10.75 -9.51
CA LYS A 352 -20.30 -9.37 -9.03
C LYS A 352 -19.75 -8.44 -10.10
N GLU A 353 -20.19 -7.19 -10.10
CA GLU A 353 -19.70 -6.13 -10.98
C GLU A 353 -19.36 -4.87 -10.18
N VAL A 354 -18.42 -4.08 -10.69
CA VAL A 354 -18.03 -2.79 -10.13
C VAL A 354 -18.53 -1.68 -11.05
N VAL A 355 -19.37 -0.80 -10.51
CA VAL A 355 -19.79 0.42 -11.20
C VAL A 355 -18.90 1.58 -10.76
N GLN A 356 -18.36 2.29 -11.74
CA GLN A 356 -17.38 3.36 -11.58
C GLN A 356 -17.96 4.65 -12.16
N LEU A 357 -17.93 5.73 -11.37
CA LEU A 357 -18.36 7.06 -11.74
C LEU A 357 -17.14 7.97 -11.86
N TYR A 358 -16.92 8.49 -13.05
CA TYR A 358 -15.87 9.45 -13.36
C TYR A 358 -16.46 10.82 -13.63
N TYR A 359 -15.71 11.89 -13.38
CA TYR A 359 -16.02 13.24 -13.83
C TYR A 359 -14.92 13.77 -14.75
N GLY A 360 -15.29 14.67 -15.66
CA GLY A 360 -14.37 15.48 -16.45
C GLY A 360 -14.63 16.95 -16.14
N ALA A 361 -13.62 17.63 -15.58
CA ALA A 361 -13.69 19.04 -15.27
C ALA A 361 -13.41 19.91 -16.53
N PRO A 362 -13.93 21.14 -16.60
CA PRO A 362 -13.53 22.08 -17.64
C PRO A 362 -12.03 22.36 -17.54
N GLN A 363 -11.33 22.38 -18.68
CA GLN A 363 -9.87 22.57 -18.72
C GLN A 363 -9.42 23.85 -18.01
N GLY A 364 -10.21 24.93 -18.13
CA GLY A 364 -9.95 26.18 -17.42
C GLY A 364 -8.54 26.74 -17.71
N LYS A 365 -7.96 27.41 -16.73
CA LYS A 365 -6.58 27.91 -16.76
C LYS A 365 -5.59 26.93 -16.15
N LEU A 366 -6.06 26.01 -15.31
CA LEU A 366 -5.19 25.06 -14.61
C LEU A 366 -4.84 23.84 -15.49
N GLY A 367 -5.69 23.49 -16.46
CA GLY A 367 -5.60 22.22 -17.18
C GLY A 367 -6.03 21.06 -16.30
N LYS A 368 -6.80 20.11 -16.84
CA LYS A 368 -7.42 19.02 -16.07
C LYS A 368 -7.25 17.67 -16.77
N PRO A 369 -7.17 16.56 -16.01
CA PRO A 369 -7.34 15.23 -16.57
C PRO A 369 -8.72 15.14 -17.27
N ALA A 370 -8.79 14.38 -18.36
CA ALA A 370 -10.02 14.18 -19.11
C ALA A 370 -11.10 13.46 -18.29
N LYS A 371 -10.66 12.55 -17.40
CA LYS A 371 -11.49 11.79 -16.47
C LYS A 371 -10.76 11.63 -15.14
N GLU A 372 -11.51 11.72 -14.05
CA GLU A 372 -11.07 11.43 -12.69
C GLU A 372 -12.15 10.62 -11.97
N LEU A 373 -11.74 9.60 -11.21
CA LEU A 373 -12.66 8.76 -10.46
C LEU A 373 -13.28 9.56 -9.31
N GLY A 374 -14.60 9.66 -9.27
CA GLY A 374 -15.34 10.34 -8.20
C GLY A 374 -15.97 9.38 -7.20
N ALA A 375 -16.48 8.24 -7.66
CA ALA A 375 -17.04 7.20 -6.78
C ALA A 375 -17.06 5.83 -7.46
N TYR A 376 -17.12 4.77 -6.64
CA TYR A 376 -17.35 3.41 -7.13
C TYR A 376 -18.17 2.59 -6.13
N ARG A 377 -18.81 1.53 -6.63
CA ARG A 377 -19.55 0.54 -5.83
C ARG A 377 -19.45 -0.84 -6.48
N LYS A 378 -19.14 -1.85 -5.67
CA LYS A 378 -19.27 -3.25 -6.06
C LYS A 378 -20.68 -3.75 -5.73
N THR A 379 -21.26 -4.58 -6.59
CA THR A 379 -22.52 -5.25 -6.30
C THR A 379 -22.30 -6.36 -5.27
N ARG A 380 -23.38 -6.79 -4.59
CA ARG A 380 -23.42 -8.12 -4.00
C ARG A 380 -23.33 -9.19 -5.09
N LEU A 381 -23.24 -10.46 -4.70
CA LEU A 381 -23.34 -11.56 -5.66
C LEU A 381 -24.74 -11.56 -6.30
N LEU A 382 -24.80 -11.39 -7.61
CA LEU A 382 -26.04 -11.42 -8.40
C LEU A 382 -26.18 -12.75 -9.10
N GLN A 383 -27.33 -13.40 -8.92
CA GLN A 383 -27.72 -14.57 -9.71
C GLN A 383 -28.05 -14.18 -11.16
N PRO A 384 -28.02 -15.11 -12.13
CA PRO A 384 -28.49 -14.83 -13.49
C PRO A 384 -29.89 -14.21 -13.52
N GLY A 385 -30.03 -13.07 -14.22
CA GLY A 385 -31.26 -12.29 -14.31
C GLY A 385 -31.56 -11.38 -13.11
N GLU A 386 -30.72 -11.41 -12.07
CA GLU A 386 -30.91 -10.58 -10.88
C GLU A 386 -30.34 -9.16 -11.08
N THR A 387 -31.04 -8.18 -10.52
CA THR A 387 -30.67 -6.76 -10.57
C THR A 387 -30.42 -6.20 -9.17
N GLN A 388 -29.37 -5.39 -9.01
CA GLN A 388 -29.16 -4.53 -7.84
C GLN A 388 -29.13 -3.06 -8.26
N ARG A 389 -29.82 -2.22 -7.48
CA ARG A 389 -29.67 -0.76 -7.57
C ARG A 389 -28.49 -0.32 -6.69
N VAL A 390 -27.60 0.48 -7.27
CA VAL A 390 -26.45 1.08 -6.58
C VAL A 390 -26.54 2.60 -6.64
N VAL A 391 -25.98 3.26 -5.63
CA VAL A 391 -25.89 4.72 -5.55
C VAL A 391 -24.43 5.11 -5.43
N LEU A 392 -23.99 5.95 -6.36
CA LEU A 392 -22.65 6.53 -6.42
C LEU A 392 -22.79 8.00 -6.05
N SER A 393 -21.96 8.47 -5.12
CA SER A 393 -22.00 9.87 -4.71
C SER A 393 -20.67 10.37 -4.16
N PHE A 394 -20.37 11.63 -4.45
CA PHE A 394 -19.23 12.37 -3.90
C PHE A 394 -19.60 13.86 -3.79
N THR A 395 -18.83 14.64 -3.04
CA THR A 395 -19.12 16.06 -2.84
C THR A 395 -18.67 16.86 -4.06
N VAL A 396 -19.38 17.94 -4.40
CA VAL A 396 -19.00 18.80 -5.54
C VAL A 396 -17.59 19.38 -5.36
N GLU A 397 -17.19 19.62 -4.11
CA GLU A 397 -15.87 20.15 -3.75
C GLU A 397 -14.73 19.15 -4.02
N ASP A 398 -15.02 17.84 -4.08
CA ASP A 398 -14.02 16.82 -4.46
C ASP A 398 -13.55 16.95 -5.93
N MET A 399 -14.23 17.74 -6.76
CA MET A 399 -13.80 18.05 -8.14
C MET A 399 -12.91 19.30 -8.24
N ALA A 400 -12.58 19.94 -7.11
CA ALA A 400 -11.76 21.14 -7.10
C ALA A 400 -10.29 20.80 -7.38
N SER A 401 -9.59 21.72 -8.05
CA SER A 401 -8.15 21.61 -8.29
C SER A 401 -7.40 22.67 -7.51
N PHE A 402 -6.18 22.36 -7.07
CA PHE A 402 -5.34 23.27 -6.31
C PHE A 402 -4.56 24.21 -7.25
N ASP A 403 -4.72 25.51 -7.05
CA ASP A 403 -4.02 26.53 -7.82
C ASP A 403 -2.78 27.03 -7.06
N ASP A 404 -1.65 26.38 -7.32
CA ASP A 404 -0.35 26.70 -6.72
C ASP A 404 0.28 27.99 -7.27
N LEU A 405 0.07 28.29 -8.56
CA LEU A 405 0.66 29.45 -9.24
C LEU A 405 -0.21 30.71 -9.19
N GLY A 406 -1.45 30.63 -8.74
CA GLY A 406 -2.38 31.77 -8.65
C GLY A 406 -2.95 32.21 -10.00
N LYS A 407 -3.17 31.27 -10.92
CA LYS A 407 -3.80 31.55 -12.23
C LYS A 407 -5.27 31.98 -12.10
N VAL A 408 -5.93 31.54 -11.01
CA VAL A 408 -7.30 31.84 -10.63
C VAL A 408 -7.36 32.42 -9.21
N ALA A 409 -6.89 31.67 -8.21
CA ALA A 409 -6.80 32.07 -6.81
C ALA A 409 -5.63 31.33 -6.13
N LYS A 410 -4.56 32.05 -5.81
CA LYS A 410 -3.30 31.44 -5.30
C LYS A 410 -3.53 30.66 -4.00
N SER A 411 -2.94 29.46 -3.94
CA SER A 411 -2.97 28.55 -2.79
C SER A 411 -4.39 28.19 -2.37
N ALA A 412 -5.25 27.87 -3.34
CA ALA A 412 -6.66 27.55 -3.07
C ALA A 412 -7.12 26.34 -3.89
N TYR A 413 -8.06 25.57 -3.35
CA TYR A 413 -8.85 24.62 -4.15
C TYR A 413 -9.98 25.36 -4.85
N VAL A 414 -10.02 25.26 -6.17
CA VAL A 414 -10.93 26.01 -7.03
C VAL A 414 -11.69 25.08 -7.97
N LEU A 415 -13.00 25.31 -8.05
CA LEU A 415 -13.83 24.84 -9.16
C LEU A 415 -13.84 25.94 -10.23
N GLU A 416 -13.23 25.70 -11.39
CA GLU A 416 -13.22 26.70 -12.46
C GLU A 416 -14.57 26.75 -13.19
N ALA A 417 -14.90 27.92 -13.76
CA ALA A 417 -16.12 28.08 -14.54
C ALA A 417 -16.15 27.13 -15.75
N GLY A 418 -17.33 26.63 -16.09
CA GLY A 418 -17.56 25.72 -17.20
C GLY A 418 -18.44 24.53 -16.83
N SER A 419 -18.54 23.59 -17.76
CA SER A 419 -19.35 22.39 -17.62
C SER A 419 -18.54 21.22 -17.10
N TYR A 420 -18.93 20.70 -15.95
CA TYR A 420 -18.46 19.43 -15.42
C TYR A 420 -19.33 18.31 -15.98
N VAL A 421 -18.69 17.32 -16.59
CA VAL A 421 -19.35 16.19 -17.24
C VAL A 421 -19.09 14.91 -16.46
N PHE A 422 -20.01 13.94 -16.55
CA PHE A 422 -19.92 12.69 -15.79
C PHE A 422 -19.95 11.48 -16.71
N TYR A 423 -19.29 10.40 -16.30
CA TYR A 423 -19.22 9.14 -17.04
C TYR A 423 -19.47 7.96 -16.11
N VAL A 424 -20.26 6.98 -16.55
CA VAL A 424 -20.50 5.75 -15.80
C VAL A 424 -20.13 4.55 -16.64
N GLY A 425 -19.36 3.63 -16.05
CA GLY A 425 -19.00 2.37 -16.68
C GLY A 425 -18.40 1.39 -15.69
N ASN A 426 -17.71 0.38 -16.21
CA ASN A 426 -17.01 -0.63 -15.43
C ASN A 426 -15.49 -0.61 -15.63
N ASN A 427 -14.96 0.38 -16.36
CA ASN A 427 -13.57 0.80 -16.46
C ASN A 427 -13.52 2.24 -17.02
N VAL A 428 -12.37 2.91 -16.93
CA VAL A 428 -12.26 4.33 -17.33
C VAL A 428 -12.53 4.55 -18.82
N ARG A 429 -12.20 3.59 -19.69
CA ARG A 429 -12.29 3.74 -21.15
C ARG A 429 -13.72 3.51 -21.64
N ASP A 430 -14.39 2.48 -21.12
CA ASP A 430 -15.77 2.12 -21.50
C ASP A 430 -16.85 2.92 -20.76
N ALA A 431 -16.46 3.81 -19.84
CA ALA A 431 -17.38 4.71 -19.15
C ALA A 431 -18.09 5.66 -20.13
N LYS A 432 -19.42 5.57 -20.17
CA LYS A 432 -20.30 6.34 -21.05
C LYS A 432 -20.63 7.68 -20.43
N LYS A 433 -20.50 8.75 -21.23
CA LYS A 433 -20.88 10.11 -20.82
C LYS A 433 -22.37 10.19 -20.53
N LEU A 434 -22.74 10.86 -19.45
CA LEU A 434 -24.13 11.15 -19.08
C LEU A 434 -24.60 12.46 -19.74
N ASP A 435 -25.91 12.59 -19.91
CA ASP A 435 -26.53 13.85 -20.35
C ASP A 435 -26.50 14.93 -19.26
N PHE A 436 -26.42 14.52 -18.00
CA PHE A 436 -26.31 15.43 -16.86
C PHE A 436 -24.94 16.13 -16.83
N THR A 437 -24.97 17.45 -16.67
CA THR A 437 -23.82 18.31 -16.41
C THR A 437 -24.02 19.11 -15.15
N TYR A 438 -22.90 19.47 -14.50
CA TYR A 438 -22.89 20.47 -13.43
C TYR A 438 -22.17 21.72 -13.95
N ASP A 439 -22.92 22.80 -14.15
CA ASP A 439 -22.44 24.00 -14.81
C ASP A 439 -22.17 25.12 -13.81
N LEU A 440 -20.96 25.66 -13.84
CA LEU A 440 -20.57 26.83 -13.06
C LEU A 440 -20.35 28.03 -13.99
N ALA A 441 -21.12 29.10 -13.77
CA ALA A 441 -20.97 30.34 -14.54
C ALA A 441 -19.67 31.08 -14.20
N GLU A 442 -19.22 31.00 -12.95
CA GLU A 442 -18.03 31.65 -12.43
C GLU A 442 -17.22 30.67 -11.58
N ALA A 443 -15.91 30.89 -11.50
CA ALA A 443 -15.04 30.06 -10.69
C ALA A 443 -15.38 30.24 -9.20
N LYS A 444 -15.39 29.15 -8.45
CA LYS A 444 -15.66 29.11 -7.01
C LYS A 444 -14.42 28.64 -6.26
N VAL A 445 -13.93 29.46 -5.34
CA VAL A 445 -12.97 29.02 -4.32
C VAL A 445 -13.72 28.14 -3.31
N THR A 446 -13.32 26.88 -3.21
CA THR A 446 -13.91 25.90 -2.27
C THR A 446 -13.17 25.90 -0.93
N ALA A 447 -11.85 26.11 -0.97
CA ALA A 447 -11.04 26.29 0.23
C ALA A 447 -9.82 27.17 -0.09
N GLN A 448 -9.51 28.10 0.82
CA GLN A 448 -8.35 29.00 0.72
C GLN A 448 -7.29 28.60 1.73
N TYR A 449 -6.05 28.45 1.27
CA TYR A 449 -4.90 28.07 2.06
C TYR A 449 -3.72 29.01 1.83
N THR A 450 -2.58 28.68 2.43
CA THR A 450 -1.27 29.25 2.15
C THR A 450 -0.41 28.21 1.41
N SER A 451 0.59 28.69 0.67
CA SER A 451 1.54 27.78 0.01
C SER A 451 2.36 27.06 1.06
N LEU A 452 2.38 25.73 1.01
CA LEU A 452 3.10 24.85 1.92
C LEU A 452 3.79 23.73 1.13
N ALA A 453 5.02 23.40 1.49
CA ALA A 453 5.83 22.36 0.85
C ALA A 453 5.97 22.54 -0.68
N ALA A 454 6.01 23.78 -1.15
CA ALA A 454 6.20 24.11 -2.56
C ALA A 454 7.57 23.66 -3.10
N PRO A 455 7.71 23.35 -4.40
CA PRO A 455 8.98 22.93 -4.96
C PRO A 455 9.97 24.09 -5.05
N HIS A 456 11.25 23.78 -4.84
CA HIS A 456 12.35 24.70 -5.04
C HIS A 456 13.17 24.41 -6.31
N LYS A 457 13.23 23.12 -6.70
CA LYS A 457 14.13 22.63 -7.77
C LYS A 457 13.41 21.90 -8.91
N LEU A 458 12.07 21.79 -8.85
CA LEU A 458 11.29 21.25 -9.97
C LEU A 458 11.14 22.33 -11.03
N GLU A 459 11.75 22.15 -12.20
CA GLU A 459 11.85 23.22 -13.21
C GLU A 459 10.59 23.36 -14.07
N LYS A 460 9.82 22.28 -14.27
CA LYS A 460 8.68 22.25 -15.18
C LYS A 460 7.66 21.19 -14.79
N ARG A 461 6.44 21.32 -15.33
CA ARG A 461 5.39 20.30 -15.24
C ARG A 461 4.62 20.13 -16.54
N LEU A 462 4.10 18.93 -16.76
CA LEU A 462 3.28 18.54 -17.90
C LEU A 462 1.91 19.25 -17.85
N LEU A 463 1.38 19.60 -19.02
CA LEU A 463 0.05 20.15 -19.24
C LEU A 463 -0.84 19.16 -20.00
N ALA A 464 -2.15 19.36 -19.97
CA ALA A 464 -3.14 18.47 -20.58
C ALA A 464 -2.97 18.30 -22.11
N ASP A 465 -2.33 19.24 -22.78
CA ASP A 465 -2.04 19.19 -24.22
C ASP A 465 -0.72 18.48 -24.56
N GLY A 466 0.01 17.97 -23.56
CA GLY A 466 1.30 17.32 -23.71
C GLY A 466 2.50 18.28 -23.72
N THR A 467 2.28 19.59 -23.62
CA THR A 467 3.35 20.58 -23.46
C THR A 467 3.76 20.73 -21.99
N TYR A 468 4.80 21.53 -21.72
CA TYR A 468 5.28 21.78 -20.36
C TYR A 468 5.18 23.27 -20.02
N GLU A 469 4.82 23.59 -18.78
CA GLU A 469 5.02 24.92 -18.22
C GLU A 469 6.19 24.95 -17.24
N ALA A 470 6.89 26.08 -17.19
CA ALA A 470 7.97 26.30 -16.23
C ALA A 470 7.42 26.61 -14.84
N LEU A 471 8.10 26.10 -13.82
CA LEU A 471 7.79 26.38 -12.41
C LEU A 471 8.85 27.32 -11.81
N PRO A 472 8.47 28.15 -10.81
CA PRO A 472 9.45 28.94 -10.07
C PRO A 472 10.46 28.03 -9.37
N THR A 473 11.74 28.39 -9.45
CA THR A 473 12.84 27.71 -8.75
C THR A 473 13.67 28.70 -7.95
N ASP A 474 14.31 28.20 -6.89
CA ASP A 474 15.25 28.95 -6.06
C ASP A 474 16.36 28.02 -5.51
N ASN A 475 17.11 28.48 -4.52
CA ASN A 475 18.25 27.74 -3.97
C ASN A 475 17.86 26.59 -3.02
N GLY A 476 16.57 26.35 -2.77
CA GLY A 476 16.09 25.40 -1.78
C GLY A 476 15.78 26.04 -0.42
N PRO A 477 15.25 25.24 0.51
CA PRO A 477 15.04 25.68 1.88
C PRO A 477 16.38 26.04 2.54
N VAL A 478 16.41 27.14 3.29
CA VAL A 478 17.55 27.48 4.14
C VAL A 478 17.37 26.76 5.46
N GLU A 479 18.33 25.92 5.81
CA GLU A 479 18.29 25.20 7.08
C GLU A 479 18.32 26.19 8.26
N GLU A 480 17.35 26.06 9.18
CA GLU A 480 17.30 26.89 10.39
C GLU A 480 18.56 26.68 11.26
N GLU A 481 18.99 27.72 11.97
CA GLU A 481 20.07 27.61 12.97
C GLU A 481 19.78 26.49 13.98
N GLY A 482 20.81 25.71 14.31
CA GLY A 482 20.67 24.57 15.20
C GLY A 482 22.01 23.89 15.49
N LEU A 483 21.95 22.70 16.06
CA LEU A 483 23.11 21.83 16.22
C LEU A 483 23.66 21.41 14.85
N GLU A 484 24.98 21.19 14.79
CA GLU A 484 25.60 20.51 13.66
C GLU A 484 24.95 19.12 13.49
N ARG A 485 24.62 18.76 12.24
CA ARG A 485 23.99 17.47 11.94
C ARG A 485 24.91 16.32 12.33
N GLN A 486 24.33 15.26 12.87
CA GLN A 486 25.02 14.02 13.16
C GLN A 486 25.53 13.38 11.87
N ASP A 487 26.62 12.63 11.99
CA ASP A 487 27.07 11.74 10.92
C ASP A 487 25.99 10.68 10.67
N LYS A 488 25.58 10.50 9.41
CA LYS A 488 24.54 9.54 9.02
C LYS A 488 24.87 8.11 9.44
N LEU A 489 26.15 7.74 9.49
CA LEU A 489 26.59 6.42 9.97
C LEU A 489 26.28 6.20 11.46
N THR A 490 26.07 7.28 12.23
CA THR A 490 25.64 7.22 13.63
C THR A 490 24.12 7.17 13.80
N LEU A 491 23.36 7.25 12.70
CA LEU A 491 21.90 7.18 12.68
C LEU A 491 21.37 5.79 12.29
N GLU A 492 22.23 4.91 11.75
CA GLU A 492 21.83 3.62 11.21
C GLU A 492 21.92 2.47 12.23
N GLY A 493 20.85 1.68 12.35
CA GLY A 493 20.90 0.38 13.04
C GLY A 493 21.07 0.42 14.56
N PHE A 494 20.96 1.59 15.19
CA PHE A 494 21.04 1.71 16.66
C PHE A 494 19.73 1.25 17.32
N LEU A 495 19.86 0.35 18.30
CA LEU A 495 18.73 -0.17 19.06
C LEU A 495 18.38 0.76 20.24
N PRO A 496 17.11 0.77 20.70
CA PRO A 496 16.72 1.46 21.91
C PRO A 496 17.56 1.06 23.13
N ALA A 497 17.96 2.05 23.92
CA ALA A 497 18.64 1.81 25.18
C ALA A 497 17.68 1.21 26.22
N VAL A 498 18.15 0.23 26.99
CA VAL A 498 17.43 -0.26 28.17
C VAL A 498 17.89 0.57 29.38
N LYS A 499 17.01 1.43 29.89
CA LYS A 499 17.31 2.28 31.04
C LYS A 499 17.52 1.44 32.30
N ALA A 500 18.72 1.49 32.86
CA ALA A 500 19.00 0.87 34.15
C ALA A 500 18.23 1.61 35.25
N GLN A 501 17.47 0.88 36.06
CA GLN A 501 16.85 1.47 37.25
C GLN A 501 17.80 1.40 38.44
N GLU A 502 17.90 2.50 39.18
CA GLU A 502 18.65 2.53 40.43
C GLU A 502 18.03 1.58 41.45
N ARG A 503 18.88 0.93 42.25
CA ARG A 503 18.41 0.08 43.34
C ARG A 503 17.78 0.94 44.43
N LYS A 504 16.47 0.86 44.57
CA LYS A 504 15.69 1.52 45.63
C LYS A 504 15.22 0.50 46.67
N SER A 505 15.12 0.94 47.92
CA SER A 505 14.42 0.20 48.97
C SER A 505 12.91 0.19 48.72
N PHE A 506 12.21 -0.80 49.28
CA PHE A 506 10.74 -0.86 49.17
C PHE A 506 10.06 0.37 49.77
N GLY A 507 10.63 0.96 50.83
CA GLY A 507 10.13 2.21 51.42
C GLY A 507 10.26 3.41 50.47
N GLU A 508 11.41 3.55 49.79
CA GLU A 508 11.63 4.61 48.79
C GLU A 508 10.70 4.45 47.59
N LEU A 509 10.44 3.22 47.15
CA LEU A 509 9.47 2.92 46.10
C LEU A 509 8.05 3.36 46.51
N MET A 510 7.61 2.98 47.71
CA MET A 510 6.28 3.30 48.22
C MET A 510 6.09 4.80 48.47
N GLU A 511 7.14 5.52 48.84
CA GLU A 511 7.08 6.96 49.05
C GLU A 511 7.06 7.72 47.71
N ALA A 512 7.91 7.33 46.75
CA ALA A 512 7.87 7.87 45.39
C ALA A 512 6.52 7.62 44.71
N ALA A 513 5.90 6.45 44.94
CA ALA A 513 4.57 6.14 44.40
C ALA A 513 3.44 7.05 44.91
N LYS A 514 3.63 7.76 46.04
CA LYS A 514 2.66 8.73 46.56
C LYS A 514 2.81 10.12 45.93
N THR A 515 4.02 10.46 45.50
CA THR A 515 4.38 11.82 45.07
C THR A 515 4.61 11.95 43.57
N ASN A 516 5.00 10.86 42.89
CA ASN A 516 5.21 10.86 41.45
C ASN A 516 3.89 11.07 40.71
N PRO A 517 3.91 11.80 39.58
CA PRO A 517 2.83 11.78 38.61
C PRO A 517 2.51 10.34 38.21
N ASN A 518 1.23 10.02 38.03
CA ASN A 518 0.82 8.69 37.59
C ASN A 518 -0.28 8.81 36.54
N LEU A 519 -0.02 8.30 35.34
CA LEU A 519 -0.95 8.39 34.21
C LEU A 519 -2.30 7.72 34.52
N MET A 520 -2.37 6.78 35.48
CA MET A 520 -3.64 6.22 35.95
C MET A 520 -4.57 7.25 36.59
N ASN A 521 -4.06 8.35 37.15
CA ASN A 521 -4.90 9.43 37.64
C ASN A 521 -5.68 10.10 36.49
N VAL A 522 -5.09 10.16 35.28
CA VAL A 522 -5.79 10.62 34.07
C VAL A 522 -6.88 9.63 33.68
N VAL A 523 -6.57 8.33 33.69
CA VAL A 523 -7.54 7.26 33.41
C VAL A 523 -8.72 7.28 34.39
N GLU A 524 -8.45 7.56 35.66
CA GLU A 524 -9.45 7.62 36.74
C GLU A 524 -10.18 8.98 36.82
N GLY A 525 -9.83 9.94 35.96
CA GLY A 525 -10.42 11.28 35.93
C GLY A 525 -10.07 12.16 37.13
N LYS A 526 -8.99 11.83 37.86
CA LYS A 526 -8.49 12.60 39.00
C LYS A 526 -7.66 13.81 38.59
N GLU A 527 -7.05 13.76 37.41
CA GLU A 527 -6.33 14.88 36.79
C GLU A 527 -6.50 14.85 35.27
N THR A 528 -6.30 15.99 34.61
CA THR A 528 -6.27 16.10 33.15
C THR A 528 -4.91 15.64 32.60
N LEU A 529 -4.87 15.28 31.31
CA LEU A 529 -3.59 14.94 30.66
C LEU A 529 -2.61 16.12 30.67
N ASP A 530 -3.10 17.35 30.56
CA ASP A 530 -2.27 18.56 30.64
C ASP A 530 -1.62 18.70 32.02
N GLU A 531 -2.39 18.56 33.10
CA GLU A 531 -1.86 18.58 34.47
C GLU A 531 -0.84 17.47 34.72
N PHE A 532 -1.02 16.29 34.12
CA PHE A 532 -0.04 15.20 34.22
C PHE A 532 1.27 15.54 33.50
N VAL A 533 1.19 16.01 32.25
CA VAL A 533 2.35 16.39 31.42
C VAL A 533 3.13 17.55 32.06
N ASP A 534 2.44 18.52 32.65
CA ASP A 534 3.07 19.65 33.34
C ASP A 534 3.91 19.22 34.55
N LYS A 535 3.51 18.13 35.22
CA LYS A 535 4.25 17.59 36.37
C LYS A 535 5.43 16.69 35.98
N LEU A 536 5.51 16.22 34.73
CA LEU A 536 6.62 15.38 34.29
C LEU A 536 7.92 16.20 34.19
N PRO A 537 9.06 15.66 34.66
CA PRO A 537 10.35 16.30 34.44
C PRO A 537 10.70 16.30 32.95
N THR A 538 11.44 17.32 32.50
CA THR A 538 11.77 17.49 31.07
C THR A 538 12.48 16.27 30.49
N GLU A 539 13.34 15.62 31.27
CA GLU A 539 14.06 14.40 30.88
C GLU A 539 13.10 13.23 30.61
N ALA A 540 12.00 13.13 31.37
CA ALA A 540 10.97 12.13 31.10
C ALA A 540 10.17 12.46 29.83
N LEU A 541 9.91 13.73 29.56
CA LEU A 541 9.26 14.16 28.32
C LEU A 541 10.14 13.85 27.11
N ILE A 542 11.45 14.13 27.19
CA ILE A 542 12.43 13.82 26.13
C ILE A 542 12.49 12.30 25.88
N HIS A 543 12.51 11.49 26.94
CA HIS A 543 12.53 10.03 26.83
C HIS A 543 11.33 9.48 26.05
N LEU A 544 10.15 10.07 26.22
CA LEU A 544 8.94 9.64 25.50
C LEU A 544 9.06 9.85 23.98
N LEU A 545 9.88 10.78 23.52
CA LEU A 545 10.07 11.09 22.10
C LEU A 545 10.94 10.05 21.37
N GLY A 546 11.54 9.10 22.08
CA GLY A 546 12.33 8.01 21.51
C GLY A 546 11.62 6.66 21.52
N GLY A 547 11.85 5.87 20.47
CA GLY A 547 11.45 4.48 20.42
C GLY A 547 12.07 3.64 21.54
N GLN A 548 11.34 2.62 21.97
CA GLN A 548 11.58 1.89 23.21
C GLN A 548 11.93 0.42 22.95
N PRO A 549 12.68 -0.24 23.86
CA PRO A 549 13.05 -1.64 23.70
C PRO A 549 11.84 -2.54 23.47
N ASN A 550 12.01 -3.54 22.62
CA ASN A 550 11.02 -4.59 22.44
C ASN A 550 10.96 -5.46 23.70
N THR A 551 9.80 -5.48 24.35
CA THR A 551 9.54 -6.28 25.56
C THR A 551 8.50 -7.39 25.31
N GLY A 552 8.20 -7.70 24.05
CA GLY A 552 7.15 -8.64 23.65
C GLY A 552 7.55 -9.55 22.49
N VAL A 553 6.56 -9.97 21.70
CA VAL A 553 6.73 -10.86 20.53
C VAL A 553 6.80 -10.11 19.20
N ALA A 554 6.72 -8.78 19.23
CA ALA A 554 6.83 -7.95 18.04
C ALA A 554 8.14 -8.20 17.28
N ASN A 555 8.16 -7.93 15.96
CA ASN A 555 9.40 -7.91 15.20
C ASN A 555 10.14 -6.55 15.29
N THR A 556 9.47 -5.50 15.74
CA THR A 556 10.00 -4.13 15.82
C THR A 556 10.15 -3.65 17.27
N PHE A 557 9.87 -2.37 17.55
CA PHE A 557 10.14 -1.69 18.81
C PHE A 557 8.86 -1.13 19.44
N GLY A 558 8.99 -0.58 20.65
CA GLY A 558 7.88 -0.01 21.41
C GLY A 558 7.88 1.52 21.46
N MET A 559 6.91 2.07 22.19
CA MET A 559 6.84 3.49 22.55
C MET A 559 6.20 3.69 23.93
N GLY A 560 6.54 4.79 24.61
CA GLY A 560 6.13 5.04 25.99
C GLY A 560 7.19 4.57 27.00
N ASN A 561 6.90 3.49 27.73
CA ASN A 561 7.83 2.76 28.61
C ASN A 561 8.44 3.59 29.76
N LEU A 562 7.59 4.20 30.59
CA LEU A 562 7.98 4.87 31.83
C LEU A 562 7.14 4.35 33.00
N PRO A 563 7.40 3.12 33.49
CA PRO A 563 6.58 2.47 34.51
C PRO A 563 6.54 3.24 35.84
N GLU A 564 7.57 4.01 36.19
CA GLU A 564 7.60 4.87 37.36
C GLU A 564 6.56 6.01 37.35
N TYR A 565 5.99 6.32 36.18
CA TYR A 565 4.89 7.27 35.99
C TYR A 565 3.60 6.59 35.52
N GLY A 566 3.53 5.26 35.57
CA GLY A 566 2.37 4.49 35.13
C GLY A 566 2.17 4.44 33.61
N ILE A 567 3.21 4.76 32.82
CA ILE A 567 3.14 4.77 31.35
C ILE A 567 3.59 3.39 30.82
N PRO A 568 2.72 2.63 30.13
CA PRO A 568 3.07 1.31 29.60
C PRO A 568 4.04 1.39 28.41
N ASN A 569 4.70 0.26 28.11
CA ASN A 569 5.40 0.08 26.84
C ASN A 569 4.44 -0.50 25.80
N ILE A 570 4.13 0.27 24.76
CA ILE A 570 3.24 -0.15 23.69
C ILE A 570 4.07 -0.71 22.54
N MET A 571 3.93 -2.00 22.27
CA MET A 571 4.62 -2.66 21.15
C MET A 571 4.03 -2.28 19.80
N THR A 572 4.91 -2.07 18.83
CA THR A 572 4.56 -1.96 17.41
C THR A 572 5.04 -3.20 16.65
N ALA A 573 4.39 -3.55 15.54
CA ALA A 573 4.87 -4.62 14.67
C ALA A 573 4.49 -4.36 13.20
N ASP A 574 5.31 -4.85 12.28
CA ASP A 574 4.97 -4.93 10.87
C ASP A 574 3.89 -6.02 10.64
N GLY A 575 3.36 -6.24 9.43
CA GLY A 575 3.41 -5.40 8.23
C GLY A 575 2.14 -5.53 7.39
N PRO A 576 2.08 -4.86 6.22
CA PRO A 576 0.85 -4.78 5.43
C PRO A 576 0.26 -6.12 4.93
N ALA A 577 1.07 -7.17 4.75
CA ALA A 577 0.56 -8.48 4.36
C ALA A 577 0.13 -9.36 5.55
N GLY A 578 0.23 -8.87 6.80
CA GLY A 578 -0.08 -9.63 8.01
C GLY A 578 0.80 -9.25 9.20
N LEU A 579 0.35 -9.60 10.41
CA LEU A 579 1.12 -9.35 11.61
C LEU A 579 2.44 -10.12 11.57
N ARG A 580 3.57 -9.42 11.59
CA ARG A 580 4.91 -10.00 11.55
C ARG A 580 5.41 -10.24 12.97
N ILE A 581 5.58 -11.51 13.28
CA ILE A 581 6.27 -11.98 14.49
C ILE A 581 7.48 -12.80 14.05
N GLN A 582 8.61 -12.62 14.73
CA GLN A 582 9.83 -13.34 14.37
C GLN A 582 9.62 -14.85 14.52
N PRO A 583 10.12 -15.69 13.58
CA PRO A 583 9.93 -17.14 13.62
C PRO A 583 10.34 -17.82 14.93
N GLN A 584 11.35 -17.26 15.61
CA GLN A 584 11.88 -17.76 16.87
C GLN A 584 10.88 -17.66 18.02
N CYS A 585 9.87 -16.79 17.92
CA CYS A 585 8.79 -16.69 18.89
C CYS A 585 7.77 -17.84 18.79
N GLY A 586 7.80 -18.63 17.69
CA GLY A 586 6.90 -19.77 17.48
C GLY A 586 5.44 -19.41 17.23
N VAL A 587 5.15 -18.15 16.88
CA VAL A 587 3.80 -17.67 16.53
C VAL A 587 3.69 -17.53 15.03
N ASN A 588 2.70 -18.22 14.45
CA ASN A 588 2.35 -18.10 13.05
C ASN A 588 1.07 -17.28 12.93
N THR A 589 1.06 -16.30 12.04
CA THR A 589 -0.06 -15.37 11.81
C THR A 589 -0.67 -15.60 10.43
N THR A 590 -1.78 -14.92 10.14
CA THR A 590 -2.39 -15.00 8.82
C THR A 590 -1.64 -14.11 7.82
N ALA A 591 -1.17 -14.69 6.71
CA ALA A 591 -0.76 -13.89 5.55
C ALA A 591 -1.98 -13.55 4.70
N TRP A 592 -2.30 -12.26 4.66
CA TRP A 592 -3.34 -11.66 3.84
C TRP A 592 -2.85 -11.41 2.41
N PRO A 593 -3.77 -11.22 1.45
CA PRO A 593 -3.42 -10.75 0.12
C PRO A 593 -2.65 -9.42 0.16
N CYS A 594 -1.74 -9.20 -0.79
CA CYS A 594 -1.03 -7.93 -0.90
C CYS A 594 -2.00 -6.76 -1.15
N ALA A 595 -1.60 -5.53 -0.82
CA ALA A 595 -2.50 -4.37 -0.86
C ALA A 595 -3.02 -4.08 -2.27
N THR A 596 -2.21 -4.31 -3.32
CA THR A 596 -2.65 -4.16 -4.71
C THR A 596 -3.81 -5.11 -5.04
N LEU A 597 -3.72 -6.36 -4.60
CA LEU A 597 -4.77 -7.36 -4.78
C LEU A 597 -6.02 -7.01 -3.97
N LEU A 598 -5.87 -6.51 -2.74
CA LEU A 598 -6.99 -6.00 -1.94
C LEU A 598 -7.67 -4.81 -2.62
N ALA A 599 -6.91 -3.87 -3.18
CA ALA A 599 -7.45 -2.75 -3.94
C ALA A 599 -8.23 -3.23 -5.17
N CYS A 600 -7.73 -4.26 -5.85
CA CYS A 600 -8.39 -4.86 -7.01
C CYS A 600 -9.75 -5.50 -6.67
N THR A 601 -10.09 -5.71 -5.40
CA THR A 601 -11.45 -6.09 -5.01
C THR A 601 -12.48 -4.99 -5.28
N TRP A 602 -12.05 -3.71 -5.24
CA TRP A 602 -12.93 -2.52 -5.25
C TRP A 602 -14.04 -2.60 -4.18
N ASP A 603 -13.73 -3.24 -3.06
CA ASP A 603 -14.66 -3.55 -1.97
C ASP A 603 -14.08 -3.12 -0.61
N PRO A 604 -14.26 -1.84 -0.21
CA PRO A 604 -13.80 -1.35 1.08
C PRO A 604 -14.43 -2.09 2.26
N GLU A 605 -15.62 -2.68 2.09
CA GLU A 605 -16.29 -3.42 3.16
C GLU A 605 -15.52 -4.71 3.47
N LEU A 606 -15.07 -5.41 2.42
CA LEU A 606 -14.20 -6.58 2.57
C LEU A 606 -12.83 -6.23 3.17
N ILE A 607 -12.24 -5.09 2.81
CA ILE A 607 -10.97 -4.63 3.40
C ILE A 607 -11.14 -4.27 4.88
N GLU A 608 -12.29 -3.71 5.27
CA GLU A 608 -12.62 -3.44 6.67
C GLU A 608 -12.79 -4.73 7.49
N GLU A 609 -13.39 -5.78 6.91
CA GLU A 609 -13.43 -7.12 7.52
C GLU A 609 -12.02 -7.67 7.80
N ILE A 610 -11.08 -7.48 6.86
CA ILE A 610 -9.68 -7.91 7.01
C ILE A 610 -8.97 -7.08 8.07
N GLY A 611 -9.14 -5.76 8.07
CA GLY A 611 -8.56 -4.88 9.08
C GLY A 611 -8.98 -5.27 10.49
N LYS A 612 -10.26 -5.64 10.66
CA LYS A 612 -10.77 -6.16 11.93
C LYS A 612 -10.11 -7.49 12.30
N ALA A 613 -10.13 -8.48 11.41
CA ALA A 613 -9.55 -9.79 11.68
C ALA A 613 -8.05 -9.71 12.01
N GLY A 614 -7.28 -8.90 11.27
CA GLY A 614 -5.88 -8.61 11.58
C GLY A 614 -5.70 -7.88 12.91
N GLY A 615 -6.57 -6.91 13.22
CA GLY A 615 -6.63 -6.25 14.53
C GLY A 615 -6.84 -7.22 15.69
N GLU A 616 -7.68 -8.24 15.52
CA GLU A 616 -7.88 -9.31 16.52
C GLU A 616 -6.58 -10.12 16.74
N GLU A 617 -5.80 -10.43 15.68
CA GLU A 617 -4.49 -11.10 15.83
C GLU A 617 -3.46 -10.21 16.56
N VAL A 618 -3.42 -8.92 16.23
CA VAL A 618 -2.55 -7.93 16.88
C VAL A 618 -2.90 -7.83 18.38
N LYS A 619 -4.20 -7.82 18.67
CA LYS A 619 -4.72 -7.78 20.03
C LYS A 619 -4.33 -9.02 20.82
N GLU A 620 -4.54 -10.22 20.27
CA GLU A 620 -4.21 -11.50 20.92
C GLU A 620 -2.72 -11.60 21.28
N ASN A 621 -1.83 -11.03 20.44
CA ASN A 621 -0.38 -11.07 20.63
C ASN A 621 0.21 -9.89 21.44
N ASN A 622 -0.62 -9.17 22.19
CA ASN A 622 -0.20 -8.07 23.08
C ASN A 622 0.53 -6.91 22.37
N ILE A 623 0.22 -6.69 21.10
CA ILE A 623 0.77 -5.57 20.32
C ILE A 623 -0.28 -4.45 20.25
N GLY A 624 0.14 -3.19 20.35
CA GLY A 624 -0.77 -2.04 20.39
C GLY A 624 -0.93 -1.36 19.04
N ILE A 625 0.11 -1.36 18.21
CA ILE A 625 0.14 -0.66 16.92
C ILE A 625 0.61 -1.63 15.85
N TRP A 626 -0.13 -1.66 14.74
CA TRP A 626 0.24 -2.43 13.57
C TRP A 626 0.59 -1.48 12.42
N LEU A 627 1.76 -1.68 11.81
CA LEU A 627 2.39 -0.75 10.88
C LEU A 627 1.87 -0.92 9.44
N THR A 628 0.58 -0.64 9.29
CA THR A 628 -0.23 -0.74 8.07
C THR A 628 -1.44 0.20 8.21
N PRO A 629 -2.12 0.64 7.14
CA PRO A 629 -1.86 0.43 5.70
C PRO A 629 -0.69 1.25 5.14
N ALA A 630 -0.02 0.72 4.12
CA ALA A 630 0.90 1.49 3.29
C ALA A 630 0.17 1.99 2.02
N VAL A 631 0.21 3.29 1.74
CA VAL A 631 -0.74 3.96 0.81
C VAL A 631 -0.07 4.92 -0.17
N ASN A 632 1.25 4.83 -0.36
CA ASN A 632 1.94 5.61 -1.39
C ASN A 632 1.38 5.28 -2.79
N ILE A 633 1.26 6.29 -3.64
CA ILE A 633 0.69 6.14 -4.99
C ILE A 633 1.59 5.27 -5.90
N HIS A 634 1.00 4.43 -6.75
CA HIS A 634 1.75 3.72 -7.80
C HIS A 634 2.16 4.69 -8.92
N ARG A 635 3.14 5.57 -8.62
CA ARG A 635 3.65 6.56 -9.57
C ARG A 635 4.26 5.91 -10.81
N SER A 636 4.98 4.80 -10.60
CA SER A 636 5.75 4.09 -11.62
C SER A 636 5.62 2.58 -11.43
N PRO A 637 5.57 1.77 -12.51
CA PRO A 637 5.64 0.30 -12.42
C PRO A 637 6.96 -0.22 -11.82
N LEU A 638 7.99 0.64 -11.73
CA LEU A 638 9.33 0.28 -11.29
C LEU A 638 9.52 0.32 -9.78
N CYS A 639 8.62 0.93 -9.01
CA CYS A 639 8.78 0.99 -7.55
C CYS A 639 8.75 -0.42 -6.93
N GLY A 640 9.74 -0.74 -6.11
CA GLY A 640 9.89 -2.05 -5.44
C GLY A 640 8.73 -2.42 -4.52
N ARG A 641 8.05 -1.42 -3.94
CA ARG A 641 7.02 -1.61 -2.90
C ARG A 641 5.59 -1.44 -3.39
N ASN A 642 5.33 -1.37 -4.70
CA ASN A 642 3.95 -1.30 -5.20
C ASN A 642 3.06 -2.42 -4.65
N PHE A 643 3.60 -3.62 -4.40
CA PHE A 643 2.81 -4.74 -3.87
C PHE A 643 2.09 -4.44 -2.55
N GLU A 644 2.69 -3.61 -1.68
CA GLU A 644 2.11 -3.22 -0.39
C GLU A 644 1.37 -1.89 -0.44
N TYR A 645 1.28 -1.28 -1.63
CA TYR A 645 0.48 -0.09 -1.91
C TYR A 645 -0.78 -0.47 -2.72
N TYR A 646 -1.74 0.46 -2.81
CA TYR A 646 -3.08 0.15 -3.32
C TYR A 646 -3.30 0.50 -4.80
N SER A 647 -2.90 1.66 -5.29
CA SER A 647 -3.32 2.14 -6.63
C SER A 647 -2.53 3.35 -7.12
N GLU A 648 -2.53 3.58 -8.43
CA GLU A 648 -2.20 4.87 -9.06
C GLU A 648 -3.22 5.98 -8.74
N ASP A 649 -4.44 5.63 -8.32
CA ASP A 649 -5.52 6.57 -8.01
C ASP A 649 -5.65 6.86 -6.50
N PRO A 650 -5.65 8.13 -6.10
CA PRO A 650 -5.73 8.50 -4.68
C PRO A 650 -7.06 8.18 -4.02
N LEU A 651 -8.18 8.11 -4.78
CA LEU A 651 -9.48 7.75 -4.20
C LEU A 651 -9.51 6.26 -3.86
N VAL A 652 -9.07 5.39 -4.78
CA VAL A 652 -8.99 3.94 -4.52
C VAL A 652 -8.04 3.66 -3.35
N ALA A 653 -6.85 4.28 -3.35
CA ALA A 653 -5.89 4.12 -2.27
C ALA A 653 -6.43 4.63 -0.92
N GLY A 654 -7.02 5.84 -0.90
CA GLY A 654 -7.58 6.46 0.30
C GLY A 654 -8.75 5.67 0.88
N LYS A 655 -9.72 5.25 0.05
CA LYS A 655 -10.88 4.46 0.51
C LYS A 655 -10.48 3.08 1.04
N SER A 656 -9.52 2.43 0.39
CA SER A 656 -8.98 1.13 0.82
C SER A 656 -8.21 1.26 2.13
N GLY A 657 -7.33 2.26 2.25
CA GLY A 657 -6.62 2.54 3.49
C GLY A 657 -7.56 2.90 4.64
N ALA A 658 -8.59 3.72 4.39
CA ALA A 658 -9.54 4.13 5.42
C ALA A 658 -10.35 2.94 5.95
N ALA A 659 -10.74 2.02 5.08
CA ALA A 659 -11.38 0.76 5.46
C ALA A 659 -10.48 -0.11 6.36
N MET A 660 -9.21 -0.29 5.99
CA MET A 660 -8.24 -1.03 6.80
C MET A 660 -8.10 -0.41 8.20
N VAL A 661 -7.93 0.92 8.28
CA VAL A 661 -7.82 1.66 9.55
C VAL A 661 -9.08 1.49 10.41
N ARG A 662 -10.28 1.64 9.85
CA ARG A 662 -11.54 1.45 10.61
C ARG A 662 -11.66 0.04 11.19
N GLY A 663 -11.33 -0.97 10.39
CA GLY A 663 -11.34 -2.36 10.84
C GLY A 663 -10.38 -2.60 12.00
N MET A 664 -9.14 -2.14 11.89
CA MET A 664 -8.15 -2.30 12.96
C MET A 664 -8.54 -1.56 14.24
N GLN A 665 -8.98 -0.31 14.10
CA GLN A 665 -9.34 0.54 15.25
C GLN A 665 -10.64 0.11 15.92
N SER A 666 -11.52 -0.67 15.27
CA SER A 666 -12.66 -1.29 15.94
C SER A 666 -12.24 -2.27 17.04
N GLU A 667 -11.00 -2.77 16.97
CA GLU A 667 -10.39 -3.64 17.99
C GLU A 667 -9.54 -2.89 19.01
N HIS A 668 -9.58 -1.55 19.01
CA HIS A 668 -8.72 -0.67 19.82
C HIS A 668 -7.22 -0.85 19.55
N ILE A 669 -6.88 -1.23 18.30
CA ILE A 669 -5.51 -1.32 17.80
C ILE A 669 -5.19 -0.08 16.97
N GLY A 670 -4.03 0.51 17.20
CA GLY A 670 -3.55 1.64 16.41
C GLY A 670 -3.11 1.21 15.01
N ALA A 671 -3.60 1.89 13.98
CA ALA A 671 -3.07 1.78 12.63
C ALA A 671 -2.01 2.86 12.40
N SER A 672 -0.88 2.47 11.79
CA SER A 672 0.17 3.39 11.35
C SER A 672 0.18 3.52 9.84
N VAL A 673 -0.52 4.54 9.34
CA VAL A 673 -0.64 4.81 7.90
C VAL A 673 0.71 5.29 7.38
N LYS A 674 1.24 4.68 6.31
CA LYS A 674 2.62 4.92 5.84
C LYS A 674 2.76 4.97 4.32
N HIS A 675 3.82 5.53 3.75
CA HIS A 675 4.82 6.39 4.38
C HIS A 675 4.55 7.82 3.94
N PHE A 676 4.33 8.73 4.88
CA PHE A 676 3.90 10.10 4.64
C PHE A 676 5.11 11.01 4.31
N CYS A 677 5.37 11.38 3.06
CA CYS A 677 4.69 11.04 1.80
C CYS A 677 5.71 10.85 0.66
N CYS A 678 5.24 10.60 -0.57
CA CYS A 678 6.09 10.54 -1.77
C CYS A 678 7.24 9.51 -1.74
N ASN A 679 7.10 8.41 -0.98
CA ASN A 679 8.06 7.31 -0.97
C ASN A 679 7.79 6.33 -2.13
N ASN A 680 7.94 6.82 -3.36
CA ASN A 680 7.56 6.10 -4.59
C ASN A 680 8.78 5.51 -5.35
N LYS A 681 9.96 5.50 -4.72
CA LYS A 681 11.22 4.96 -5.25
C LYS A 681 12.06 4.42 -4.09
N GLU A 682 12.54 3.19 -4.21
CA GLU A 682 13.29 2.54 -3.11
C GLU A 682 14.79 2.83 -3.17
N THR A 683 15.35 2.98 -4.36
CA THR A 683 16.79 3.25 -4.53
C THR A 683 17.15 4.56 -3.82
N ASN A 684 18.09 4.50 -2.87
CA ASN A 684 18.52 5.65 -2.06
C ASN A 684 17.37 6.38 -1.33
N ARG A 685 16.32 5.67 -0.93
CA ARG A 685 15.11 6.25 -0.31
C ARG A 685 15.33 7.14 0.91
N LYS A 686 16.46 7.06 1.63
CA LYS A 686 16.77 7.93 2.79
C LYS A 686 17.32 9.31 2.41
N ASP A 687 17.85 9.44 1.19
CA ASP A 687 18.48 10.67 0.71
C ASP A 687 18.01 11.10 -0.69
N SER A 688 17.05 10.37 -1.28
CA SER A 688 16.42 10.77 -2.54
C SER A 688 15.40 11.87 -2.31
N ASP A 689 15.48 12.94 -3.08
CA ASP A 689 14.57 14.09 -3.05
C ASP A 689 13.44 13.93 -4.07
N SER A 690 12.21 13.79 -3.58
CA SER A 690 10.99 13.84 -4.40
C SER A 690 10.63 15.29 -4.67
N ARG A 691 10.92 15.75 -5.89
CA ARG A 691 10.67 17.13 -6.34
C ARG A 691 9.31 17.20 -7.02
N VAL A 692 8.34 17.79 -6.34
CA VAL A 692 6.92 17.72 -6.69
C VAL A 692 6.25 19.08 -6.53
N SER A 693 5.37 19.44 -7.46
CA SER A 693 4.59 20.68 -7.34
C SER A 693 3.63 20.62 -6.16
N GLU A 694 3.26 21.77 -5.60
CA GLU A 694 2.28 21.81 -4.51
C GLU A 694 0.92 21.26 -4.99
N ARG A 695 0.56 21.50 -6.26
CA ARG A 695 -0.64 20.94 -6.87
C ARG A 695 -0.63 19.42 -6.88
N ALA A 696 0.39 18.79 -7.45
CA ALA A 696 0.48 17.33 -7.54
C ALA A 696 0.62 16.70 -6.15
N LEU A 697 1.38 17.33 -5.26
CA LEU A 697 1.48 16.93 -3.86
C LEU A 697 0.09 16.83 -3.21
N ARG A 698 -0.75 17.86 -3.34
CA ARG A 698 -2.09 17.93 -2.75
C ARG A 698 -3.14 17.06 -3.44
N GLU A 699 -3.16 17.04 -4.77
CA GLU A 699 -4.19 16.34 -5.55
C GLU A 699 -3.91 14.82 -5.66
N ILE A 700 -2.65 14.40 -5.62
CA ILE A 700 -2.24 12.99 -5.84
C ILE A 700 -1.65 12.38 -4.57
N TYR A 701 -0.49 12.85 -4.12
CA TYR A 701 0.34 12.09 -3.17
C TYR A 701 -0.11 12.23 -1.70
N LEU A 702 -0.74 13.34 -1.36
CA LEU A 702 -1.33 13.59 -0.04
C LEU A 702 -2.80 13.17 0.04
N LYS A 703 -3.49 13.10 -1.10
CA LYS A 703 -4.95 12.92 -1.13
C LYS A 703 -5.41 11.61 -0.49
N ALA A 704 -4.67 10.51 -0.67
CA ALA A 704 -4.97 9.25 -0.01
C ALA A 704 -4.88 9.38 1.52
N PHE A 705 -3.84 10.05 2.05
CA PHE A 705 -3.70 10.31 3.48
C PHE A 705 -4.80 11.25 4.00
N GLU A 706 -5.15 12.29 3.25
CA GLU A 706 -6.23 13.21 3.60
C GLU A 706 -7.57 12.47 3.76
N ILE A 707 -7.90 11.59 2.81
CA ILE A 707 -9.11 10.74 2.87
C ILE A 707 -9.09 9.89 4.13
N ILE A 708 -7.97 9.24 4.43
CA ILE A 708 -7.85 8.36 5.61
C ILE A 708 -7.99 9.16 6.91
N VAL A 709 -7.34 10.32 7.01
CA VAL A 709 -7.48 11.21 8.18
C VAL A 709 -8.93 11.61 8.38
N LYS A 710 -9.61 12.08 7.33
CA LYS A 710 -10.98 12.59 7.42
C LYS A 710 -12.03 11.49 7.62
N GLU A 711 -11.81 10.28 7.11
CA GLU A 711 -12.81 9.19 7.13
C GLU A 711 -12.55 8.12 8.19
N ALA A 712 -11.36 8.08 8.79
CA ALA A 712 -10.98 7.02 9.73
C ALA A 712 -10.22 7.48 10.99
N ASP A 713 -9.76 8.74 11.09
CA ASP A 713 -8.96 9.28 12.23
C ASP A 713 -7.89 8.29 12.73
N PRO A 714 -6.85 8.00 11.92
CA PRO A 714 -5.85 7.02 12.29
C PRO A 714 -5.10 7.44 13.57
N TYR A 715 -4.78 6.49 14.43
CA TYR A 715 -4.08 6.78 15.69
C TYR A 715 -2.65 7.24 15.43
N THR A 716 -2.00 6.68 14.39
CA THR A 716 -0.64 7.05 14.01
C THR A 716 -0.47 7.22 12.50
N ILE A 717 0.45 8.08 12.11
CA ILE A 717 0.97 8.20 10.73
C ILE A 717 2.49 8.07 10.81
N MET A 718 3.08 7.30 9.90
CA MET A 718 4.54 7.16 9.78
C MET A 718 5.06 8.04 8.65
N SER A 719 5.98 8.96 8.95
CA SER A 719 6.65 9.77 7.92
C SER A 719 7.58 8.89 7.08
N SER A 720 7.84 9.27 5.84
CA SER A 720 8.76 8.53 4.96
C SER A 720 10.24 8.78 5.27
N TYR A 721 11.10 8.00 4.60
CA TYR A 721 12.54 8.16 4.63
C TYR A 721 13.06 9.34 3.80
N ASN A 722 12.38 9.67 2.71
CA ASN A 722 12.91 10.53 1.65
C ASN A 722 12.81 12.01 1.99
N LEU A 723 13.50 12.82 1.20
CA LEU A 723 13.27 14.26 1.17
C LEU A 723 12.05 14.55 0.29
N ILE A 724 11.28 15.58 0.65
CA ILE A 724 10.25 16.18 -0.18
C ILE A 724 10.62 17.64 -0.37
N ASN A 725 10.87 18.02 -1.62
CA ASN A 725 11.26 19.38 -2.01
C ASN A 725 12.46 19.91 -1.19
N GLY A 726 13.45 19.05 -0.93
CA GLY A 726 14.69 19.40 -0.25
C GLY A 726 14.67 19.36 1.28
N VAL A 727 13.57 18.97 1.92
CA VAL A 727 13.47 18.78 3.38
C VAL A 727 13.15 17.31 3.70
N GLN A 728 13.82 16.73 4.70
CA GLN A 728 13.48 15.38 5.18
C GLN A 728 12.01 15.30 5.61
N ALA A 729 11.30 14.25 5.20
CA ALA A 729 9.87 14.11 5.51
C ALA A 729 9.57 14.22 7.01
N SER A 730 10.44 13.65 7.84
CA SER A 730 10.33 13.69 9.30
C SER A 730 10.59 15.07 9.92
N GLU A 731 11.30 15.97 9.22
CA GLU A 731 11.59 17.34 9.65
C GLU A 731 10.69 18.38 8.94
N ASN A 732 9.79 17.95 8.06
CA ASN A 732 9.04 18.86 7.20
C ASN A 732 7.83 19.46 7.95
N LYS A 733 8.01 20.66 8.53
CA LYS A 733 6.98 21.37 9.28
C LYS A 733 5.76 21.75 8.44
N ASP A 734 5.95 22.08 7.16
CA ASP A 734 4.86 22.39 6.23
C ASP A 734 3.94 21.18 6.05
N LEU A 735 4.52 19.98 5.92
CA LEU A 735 3.75 18.73 5.83
C LEU A 735 3.12 18.35 7.17
N LEU A 736 3.92 18.20 8.22
CA LEU A 736 3.52 17.56 9.47
C LEU A 736 2.65 18.45 10.37
N THR A 737 2.94 19.76 10.38
CA THR A 737 2.19 20.73 11.19
C THR A 737 1.27 21.58 10.33
N GLY A 738 1.74 22.09 9.19
CA GLY A 738 0.97 22.95 8.31
C GLY A 738 -0.24 22.22 7.71
N ILE A 739 0.01 21.25 6.82
CA ILE A 739 -1.04 20.52 6.11
C ILE A 739 -1.75 19.53 7.04
N LEU A 740 -1.00 18.57 7.59
CA LEU A 740 -1.59 17.44 8.31
C LEU A 740 -2.42 17.88 9.53
N ARG A 741 -1.91 18.82 10.33
CA ARG A 741 -2.60 19.29 11.54
C ARG A 741 -3.36 20.60 11.34
N GLY A 742 -2.77 21.56 10.63
CA GLY A 742 -3.39 22.87 10.41
C GLY A 742 -4.56 22.83 9.43
N GLU A 743 -4.48 22.02 8.37
CA GLU A 743 -5.54 21.95 7.36
C GLU A 743 -6.47 20.76 7.52
N TRP A 744 -5.95 19.57 7.87
CA TRP A 744 -6.76 18.35 7.98
C TRP A 744 -7.21 18.00 9.40
N ASP A 745 -6.75 18.75 10.39
CA ASP A 745 -7.09 18.58 11.80
C ASP A 745 -6.72 17.21 12.39
N PHE A 746 -5.63 16.59 11.91
CA PHE A 746 -5.16 15.29 12.40
C PHE A 746 -4.87 15.30 13.91
N LYS A 747 -5.48 14.35 14.63
CA LYS A 747 -5.41 14.24 16.11
C LYS A 747 -4.47 13.17 16.64
N GLY A 748 -4.05 12.24 15.78
CA GLY A 748 -3.12 11.18 16.15
C GLY A 748 -1.70 11.69 16.36
N MET A 749 -0.77 10.74 16.52
CA MET A 749 0.67 11.03 16.58
C MET A 749 1.37 10.68 15.26
N VAL A 750 2.50 11.33 15.01
CA VAL A 750 3.40 11.02 13.89
C VAL A 750 4.62 10.29 14.45
N THR A 751 5.04 9.23 13.77
CA THR A 751 6.30 8.51 14.02
C THR A 751 7.21 8.63 12.81
N THR A 752 8.53 8.63 13.00
CA THR A 752 9.45 8.39 11.88
C THR A 752 9.31 6.95 11.37
N ASP A 753 9.78 6.71 10.15
CA ASP A 753 10.22 5.37 9.74
C ASP A 753 11.48 4.96 10.54
N TRP A 754 11.94 3.71 10.38
CA TRP A 754 13.03 3.14 11.16
C TRP A 754 14.41 3.67 10.74
N TRP A 755 15.07 4.45 11.61
CA TRP A 755 16.41 5.00 11.36
C TRP A 755 16.44 6.00 10.19
N THR A 756 15.57 7.00 10.22
CA THR A 756 15.62 8.16 9.31
C THR A 756 16.88 9.00 9.56
N HIS A 757 17.35 9.69 8.51
CA HIS A 757 18.49 10.62 8.59
C HIS A 757 18.14 12.00 9.18
N GLY A 758 16.94 12.17 9.75
CA GLY A 758 16.53 13.42 10.40
C GLY A 758 17.12 13.57 11.82
N GLU A 759 17.29 14.81 12.26
CA GLU A 759 17.73 15.19 13.61
C GLU A 759 16.56 15.13 14.60
N HIS A 760 16.72 14.37 15.69
CA HIS A 760 15.63 14.08 16.64
C HIS A 760 14.89 15.35 17.16
N TYR A 761 15.63 16.40 17.52
CA TYR A 761 15.02 17.65 18.00
C TYR A 761 14.32 18.44 16.88
N ARG A 762 14.80 18.37 15.63
CA ARG A 762 14.15 19.01 14.46
C ARG A 762 12.89 18.25 14.07
N GLU A 763 12.93 16.93 14.10
CA GLU A 763 11.76 16.07 13.90
C GLU A 763 10.66 16.41 14.92
N THR A 764 11.04 16.51 16.20
CA THR A 764 10.13 16.95 17.28
C THR A 764 9.52 18.32 16.98
N LYS A 765 10.35 19.31 16.62
CA LYS A 765 9.92 20.69 16.31
C LYS A 765 9.00 20.78 15.08
N ALA A 766 9.18 19.89 14.10
CA ALA A 766 8.35 19.81 12.91
C ALA A 766 6.96 19.21 13.19
N GLY A 767 6.81 18.52 14.32
CA GLY A 767 5.59 17.81 14.70
C GLY A 767 5.63 16.30 14.40
N ASN A 768 6.83 15.74 14.18
CA ASN A 768 7.05 14.30 14.28
C ASN A 768 7.23 13.94 15.75
N ASP A 769 6.29 13.18 16.31
CA ASP A 769 6.16 13.08 17.76
C ASP A 769 7.14 12.07 18.36
N ILE A 770 7.57 11.04 17.61
CA ILE A 770 8.53 10.03 18.07
C ILE A 770 9.56 9.65 17.00
N LYS A 771 10.83 9.61 17.38
CA LYS A 771 11.91 9.04 16.54
C LYS A 771 12.08 7.56 16.80
N MET A 772 12.17 6.84 15.70
CA MET A 772 12.18 5.40 15.60
C MET A 772 13.43 4.95 14.82
N ALA A 773 14.10 3.84 15.14
CA ALA A 773 13.78 2.85 16.17
C ALA A 773 14.10 3.28 17.60
N ASN A 774 15.05 4.20 17.79
CA ASN A 774 15.48 4.75 19.07
C ASN A 774 15.36 6.28 19.07
N GLY A 775 15.40 6.87 20.27
CA GLY A 775 15.61 8.30 20.43
C GLY A 775 17.06 8.64 20.74
N TYR A 776 17.51 9.81 20.27
CA TYR A 776 18.76 10.45 20.69
C TYR A 776 18.44 11.48 21.78
N GLU A 777 18.24 11.02 23.02
CA GLU A 777 17.80 11.87 24.14
C GLU A 777 18.82 12.97 24.44
N GLU A 778 20.10 12.64 24.40
CA GLU A 778 21.22 13.56 24.60
C GLU A 778 21.20 14.70 23.58
N ARG A 779 20.75 14.43 22.35
CA ARG A 779 20.65 15.45 21.29
C ARG A 779 19.49 16.40 21.52
N VAL A 780 18.35 15.90 21.98
CA VAL A 780 17.21 16.75 22.34
C VAL A 780 17.53 17.58 23.58
N GLN A 781 18.22 16.99 24.57
CA GLN A 781 18.68 17.69 25.76
C GLN A 781 19.68 18.81 25.40
N GLU A 782 20.67 18.53 24.56
CA GLU A 782 21.63 19.55 24.10
C GLU A 782 20.93 20.70 23.35
N ALA A 783 19.96 20.37 22.48
CA ALA A 783 19.18 21.36 21.77
C ALA A 783 18.32 22.22 22.72
N PHE A 784 17.74 21.61 23.75
CA PHE A 784 16.95 22.29 24.77
C PHE A 784 17.82 23.26 25.59
N GLU A 785 18.99 22.82 26.04
CA GLU A 785 19.95 23.65 26.79
C GLU A 785 20.47 24.85 26.00
N LYS A 786 20.62 24.69 24.68
CA LYS A 786 21.03 25.76 23.76
C LYS A 786 19.85 26.62 23.25
N GLY A 787 18.61 26.27 23.59
CA GLY A 787 17.42 27.03 23.21
C GLY A 787 16.94 26.82 21.77
N TYR A 788 17.36 25.73 21.10
CA TYR A 788 16.90 25.37 19.75
C TYR A 788 15.53 24.67 19.72
N ILE A 789 15.12 24.12 20.87
CA ILE A 789 13.79 23.56 21.12
C ILE A 789 13.32 23.98 22.51
N THR A 790 12.02 24.20 22.66
CA THR A 790 11.39 24.60 23.92
C THR A 790 10.77 23.40 24.65
N ARG A 791 10.58 23.52 25.96
CA ARG A 791 9.87 22.49 26.73
C ARG A 791 8.44 22.30 26.23
N ASP A 792 7.77 23.36 25.77
CA ASP A 792 6.39 23.29 25.26
C ASP A 792 6.30 22.47 23.96
N GLU A 793 7.28 22.60 23.07
CA GLU A 793 7.37 21.77 21.85
C GLU A 793 7.59 20.28 22.21
N ILE A 794 8.49 19.99 23.15
CA ILE A 794 8.73 18.63 23.66
C ILE A 794 7.47 18.07 24.32
N ALA A 795 6.83 18.84 25.21
CA ALA A 795 5.63 18.46 25.94
C ALA A 795 4.44 18.21 25.01
N LEU A 796 4.32 18.97 23.92
CA LEU A 796 3.26 18.80 22.93
C LEU A 796 3.36 17.45 22.21
N CYS A 797 4.56 17.06 21.78
CA CYS A 797 4.80 15.75 21.16
C CYS A 797 4.55 14.60 22.17
N ALA A 798 5.10 14.73 23.39
CA ALA A 798 4.85 13.77 24.47
C ALA A 798 3.36 13.61 24.78
N LYS A 799 2.60 14.71 24.82
CA LYS A 799 1.14 14.70 25.03
C LYS A 799 0.41 13.91 23.94
N ARG A 800 0.83 14.01 22.67
CA ARG A 800 0.21 13.25 21.57
C ARG A 800 0.49 11.76 21.67
N ILE A 801 1.72 11.39 22.03
CA ILE A 801 2.07 9.99 22.32
C ILE A 801 1.21 9.45 23.47
N LEU A 802 1.12 10.18 24.58
CA LEU A 802 0.30 9.79 25.73
C LEU A 802 -1.19 9.72 25.39
N THR A 803 -1.69 10.65 24.57
CA THR A 803 -3.07 10.63 24.08
C THR A 803 -3.34 9.36 23.27
N MET A 804 -2.42 8.97 22.40
CA MET A 804 -2.50 7.72 21.65
C MET A 804 -2.49 6.50 22.60
N ILE A 805 -1.57 6.46 23.58
CA ILE A 805 -1.52 5.38 24.58
C ILE A 805 -2.85 5.27 25.35
N LEU A 806 -3.46 6.41 25.70
CA LEU A 806 -4.77 6.47 26.36
C LEU A 806 -5.93 5.95 25.50
N ARG A 807 -5.79 5.87 24.16
CA ARG A 807 -6.80 5.25 23.28
C ARG A 807 -6.77 3.72 23.30
N MET A 808 -5.70 3.11 23.80
CA MET A 808 -5.50 1.64 23.80
C MET A 808 -6.09 0.95 25.03
N ASP A 809 -6.46 -0.32 24.87
CA ASP A 809 -7.02 -1.16 25.94
C ASP A 809 -6.04 -1.59 27.01
#